data_AF-A0A0U1LP79-F1
#
_entry.id   AF-A0A0U1LP79-F1
#
_cell.length_a   1.000
_cell.length_b   1.000
_cell.length_c   1.000
_cell.angle_alpha   90.00
_cell.angle_beta   90.00
_cell.angle_gamma   90.00
#
_symmetry.space_group_name_H-M   'P 1'
#
loop_
_entity.id
_entity.type
_entity.pdbx_description
1 polymer ?
#
loop_
_entity_poly.entity_id
_entity_poly.type
_entity_poly.pdbx_seq_one_letter_code
_entity_poly.pdbx_strand_id
1 'polypeptide(L)'
;MSLRNPDASAAPDEPASGADGAGGFPQDPSEFDSDPRISFSKLDNKFILETEDGQEFEYDSALKRWVQAVDDALLEQQRQAYKVEGVDESETTSSQLKKKRKKPGYDENGQKQKKPRVNTAVYVTSIPLNATLEEIQDVFCKCGVIAEEIDSGRPRIKMYMDDEGNFKGEALVVYFRPESVNLAIQMLDDSNLRLGESGPNGPMKVQVADFSFKSQQEVPTTISQRDKKKIVQRTQNKLADWDDDEPSALPETSSRWNKVVVLKHMFTLAEIDEDPAAILDIKEDIRDECSKLGEITNVVLYDKEPDGVVTVRFSDPEAAKQCVKVMGGRFFGGTQVVAYISDGSEKFKKTNEKRAALEDMAEGRDEEEDRLDEFGSWLENPGDSPALSRPDRSRPDHLLLPPPVSSSPNDTFDRCLALFFDPTSNYLSQFAFFEETPVTMREIVHLQTGQCGNQIGAAFWQTISGEHGLDGSGVYNGTSDLQLERMNVYFNEASGNKYVPRAVLVDLEPGTMDAVRAGPFGQLFRPDNFVFGQSGAGNNWAKGHYTEGAELVDQVVDVVRREAEGCDCLQGFQITHSLGGGTGAGMGTLLISKIREEFPDRMMATFSVVPSPKVSDTVVEPYNATLSVHQLVEHSDETFCIDNEALYDICMRTLKLSQPSYGDLNHLVSAVMSGVTTCLRFPGQLNSDLRKLAVNMVPFPRLHFFMVGFAPLTSRGAYSFRAVTVPELTQQMYDPKNMMAASDFRNGRYLTCSALFRGKVSMKEVEDQMRNVQSKNSSYFVEWIPNNVQTALCSIPPRGLKMSSTFVGNSTSIQELFKRVGDQFTAMFRRKAFLHWYTGEGMDEMEFTEAESNMNDLVSEYQQYQDASISEGEEEYAEEEVLEAEE
;
A
#
# COMPACT_ATOMS: atom_id res chain seq x y z
N MET A 1 21.21 -84.25 -18.39
CA MET A 1 19.94 -84.96 -18.64
C MET A 1 18.90 -83.91 -18.99
N SER A 2 18.22 -84.14 -20.10
CA SER A 2 17.21 -83.38 -20.84
C SER A 2 16.27 -82.40 -20.09
N LEU A 3 16.05 -81.22 -20.73
CA LEU A 3 14.78 -80.62 -21.23
C LEU A 3 13.56 -80.63 -20.28
N ARG A 4 12.77 -79.55 -20.08
CA ARG A 4 12.13 -78.66 -21.07
C ARG A 4 11.48 -77.44 -20.38
N ASN A 5 11.47 -76.30 -21.09
CA ASN A 5 10.71 -75.05 -20.91
C ASN A 5 9.18 -75.26 -21.17
N PRO A 6 8.23 -74.27 -21.01
CA PRO A 6 8.42 -72.85 -21.41
C PRO A 6 7.61 -71.71 -20.72
N ASP A 7 8.06 -70.49 -21.09
CA ASP A 7 7.39 -69.18 -21.28
C ASP A 7 6.90 -68.32 -20.09
N ALA A 8 7.17 -67.01 -20.01
CA ALA A 8 7.99 -66.03 -20.77
C ALA A 8 8.00 -64.72 -19.91
N SER A 9 9.13 -64.22 -19.38
CA SER A 9 10.07 -63.21 -19.93
C SER A 9 9.43 -61.93 -20.48
N ALA A 10 9.95 -60.71 -20.37
CA ALA A 10 11.02 -60.06 -19.60
C ALA A 10 11.03 -58.61 -20.16
N ALA A 11 11.43 -57.63 -19.35
CA ALA A 11 11.84 -56.32 -19.85
C ALA A 11 13.04 -56.46 -20.81
N PRO A 12 13.26 -55.50 -21.73
CA PRO A 12 14.59 -55.29 -22.28
C PRO A 12 15.12 -53.88 -22.06
N ASP A 13 16.43 -53.89 -21.78
CA ASP A 13 17.39 -52.80 -21.79
C ASP A 13 17.43 -52.02 -23.13
N GLU A 14 18.01 -50.81 -23.04
CA GLU A 14 18.46 -49.98 -24.17
C GLU A 14 19.34 -50.74 -25.17
N PRO A 15 19.28 -50.31 -26.45
CA PRO A 15 20.54 -50.10 -27.16
C PRO A 15 20.60 -48.76 -27.92
N ALA A 16 21.83 -48.28 -28.05
CA ALA A 16 22.21 -47.08 -28.78
C ALA A 16 22.35 -47.29 -30.30
N SER A 17 22.27 -46.16 -31.02
CA SER A 17 22.80 -45.84 -32.37
C SER A 17 21.96 -46.20 -33.61
N GLY A 18 21.90 -45.23 -34.55
CA GLY A 18 21.63 -45.50 -35.97
C GLY A 18 20.71 -44.48 -36.66
N ALA A 19 21.30 -43.49 -37.33
CA ALA A 19 20.62 -42.73 -38.37
C ALA A 19 20.26 -43.63 -39.56
N ASP A 20 19.03 -43.52 -40.07
CA ASP A 20 18.66 -43.48 -41.50
C ASP A 20 17.17 -43.85 -41.69
N GLY A 21 16.42 -42.92 -42.29
CA GLY A 21 14.99 -43.08 -42.59
C GLY A 21 14.30 -41.80 -43.07
N ALA A 22 15.05 -40.87 -43.67
CA ALA A 22 14.48 -39.74 -44.39
C ALA A 22 14.18 -40.19 -45.83
N GLY A 23 12.92 -40.55 -46.10
CA GLY A 23 12.35 -40.43 -47.43
C GLY A 23 11.92 -38.98 -47.64
N GLY A 24 12.54 -38.30 -48.60
CA GLY A 24 12.55 -36.84 -48.73
C GLY A 24 11.18 -36.19 -48.91
N PHE A 25 10.72 -35.48 -47.88
CA PHE A 25 9.72 -34.43 -48.02
C PHE A 25 10.40 -33.09 -48.32
N PRO A 26 9.84 -32.27 -49.23
CA PRO A 26 10.34 -30.92 -49.46
C PRO A 26 10.37 -30.14 -48.14
N GLN A 27 11.50 -29.49 -47.84
CA GLN A 27 11.66 -28.64 -46.65
C GLN A 27 11.63 -27.15 -46.97
N ASP A 28 11.75 -26.77 -48.25
CA ASP A 28 11.72 -25.38 -48.69
C ASP A 28 10.31 -24.99 -49.16
N PRO A 29 9.67 -23.94 -48.59
CA PRO A 29 8.33 -23.50 -48.98
C PRO A 29 8.16 -23.14 -50.45
N SER A 30 9.25 -22.85 -51.15
CA SER A 30 9.24 -22.56 -52.59
C SER A 30 9.01 -23.80 -53.47
N GLU A 31 9.20 -25.01 -52.93
CA GLU A 31 8.99 -26.28 -53.64
C GLU A 31 7.62 -26.90 -53.34
N PHE A 32 6.84 -26.33 -52.42
CA PHE A 32 5.56 -26.91 -51.96
C PHE A 32 4.45 -26.86 -53.01
N ASP A 33 4.44 -25.83 -53.87
CA ASP A 33 3.48 -25.70 -54.97
C ASP A 33 3.72 -26.70 -56.11
N SER A 34 4.85 -27.40 -56.10
CA SER A 34 5.26 -28.34 -57.13
C SER A 34 5.00 -29.81 -56.79
N ASP A 35 4.70 -30.13 -55.53
CA ASP A 35 4.37 -31.50 -55.09
C ASP A 35 2.84 -31.65 -54.91
N PRO A 36 2.17 -32.52 -55.70
CA PRO A 36 0.72 -32.68 -55.67
C PRO A 36 0.17 -33.30 -54.36
N ARG A 37 1.03 -33.74 -53.43
CA ARG A 37 0.64 -34.30 -52.12
C ARG A 37 0.53 -33.25 -51.02
N ILE A 38 0.96 -32.02 -51.29
CA ILE A 38 0.93 -30.91 -50.33
C ILE A 38 -0.26 -30.01 -50.66
N SER A 39 -1.12 -29.77 -49.67
CA SER A 39 -2.25 -28.86 -49.78
C SER A 39 -2.16 -27.74 -48.74
N PHE A 40 -2.66 -26.55 -49.09
CA PHE A 40 -2.68 -25.41 -48.17
C PHE A 40 -4.09 -25.20 -47.62
N SER A 41 -4.28 -25.40 -46.31
CA SER A 41 -5.53 -25.11 -45.62
C SER A 41 -5.67 -23.60 -45.40
N LYS A 42 -6.63 -22.96 -46.08
CA LYS A 42 -6.95 -21.53 -45.91
C LYS A 42 -7.57 -21.19 -44.55
N LEU A 43 -8.13 -22.18 -43.85
CA LEU A 43 -8.74 -22.01 -42.52
C LEU A 43 -7.68 -21.90 -41.42
N ASP A 44 -6.69 -22.79 -41.45
CA ASP A 44 -5.66 -22.87 -40.41
C ASP A 44 -4.35 -22.16 -40.80
N ASN A 45 -4.26 -21.72 -42.05
CA ASN A 45 -3.12 -21.01 -42.64
C ASN A 45 -1.82 -21.84 -42.58
N LYS A 46 -1.93 -23.14 -42.89
CA LYS A 46 -0.84 -24.14 -42.80
C LYS A 46 -0.81 -25.09 -43.99
N PHE A 47 0.34 -25.71 -44.22
CA PHE A 47 0.54 -26.75 -45.24
C PHE A 47 0.38 -28.14 -44.63
N ILE A 48 -0.39 -28.98 -45.31
CA ILE A 48 -0.72 -30.35 -44.93
C ILE A 48 -0.25 -31.28 -46.04
N LEU A 49 0.46 -32.35 -45.69
CA LEU A 49 0.94 -33.38 -46.60
C LEU A 49 0.25 -34.70 -46.25
N GLU A 50 -0.40 -35.32 -47.23
CA GLU A 50 -1.03 -36.64 -47.09
C GLU A 50 -0.14 -37.68 -47.79
N THR A 51 0.31 -38.70 -47.05
CA THR A 51 1.07 -39.81 -47.64
C THR A 51 0.12 -40.84 -48.27
N GLU A 52 0.63 -41.66 -49.20
CA GLU A 52 -0.17 -42.72 -49.85
C GLU A 52 -0.72 -43.77 -48.86
N ASP A 53 -0.15 -43.83 -47.64
CA ASP A 53 -0.58 -44.69 -46.54
C ASP A 53 -1.68 -44.05 -45.65
N GLY A 54 -2.21 -42.88 -46.03
CA GLY A 54 -3.29 -42.18 -45.33
C GLY A 54 -2.86 -41.50 -44.03
N GLN A 55 -1.57 -41.23 -43.85
CA GLN A 55 -1.07 -40.48 -42.69
C GLN A 55 -0.94 -39.00 -43.05
N GLU A 56 -1.53 -38.15 -42.22
CA GLU A 56 -1.48 -36.71 -42.37
C GLU A 56 -0.32 -36.09 -41.58
N PHE A 57 0.43 -35.22 -42.24
CA PHE A 57 1.53 -34.46 -41.64
C PHE A 57 1.28 -32.97 -41.79
N GLU A 58 1.48 -32.21 -40.72
CA GLU A 58 1.42 -30.76 -40.67
C GLU A 58 2.84 -30.15 -40.73
N TYR A 59 3.06 -29.14 -41.58
CA TYR A 59 4.35 -28.46 -41.65
C TYR A 59 4.47 -27.36 -40.58
N ASP A 60 5.39 -27.53 -39.63
CA ASP A 60 5.71 -26.50 -38.64
C ASP A 60 6.72 -25.50 -39.23
N SER A 61 6.24 -24.31 -39.58
CA SER A 61 7.05 -23.21 -40.14
C SER A 61 8.13 -22.68 -39.19
N ALA A 62 8.00 -22.89 -37.88
CA ALA A 62 9.01 -22.49 -36.90
C ALA A 62 10.13 -23.53 -36.75
N LEU A 63 9.83 -24.81 -36.97
CA LEU A 63 10.80 -25.90 -36.89
C LEU A 63 11.33 -26.38 -38.26
N LYS A 64 10.74 -25.89 -39.35
CA LYS A 64 11.04 -26.26 -40.75
C LYS A 64 10.99 -27.76 -41.02
N ARG A 65 10.02 -28.46 -40.43
CA ARG A 65 9.84 -29.91 -40.59
C ARG A 65 8.36 -30.32 -40.53
N TRP A 66 8.07 -31.47 -41.12
CA TRP A 66 6.76 -32.11 -41.09
C TRP A 66 6.56 -32.89 -39.78
N VAL A 67 5.39 -32.72 -39.15
CA VAL A 67 5.00 -33.35 -37.88
C VAL A 67 3.69 -34.09 -38.09
N GLN A 68 3.61 -35.35 -37.64
CA GLN A 68 2.42 -36.18 -37.83
C GLN A 68 1.22 -35.64 -37.03
N ALA A 69 0.06 -35.53 -37.66
CA ALA A 69 -1.18 -35.17 -37.00
C ALA A 69 -1.65 -36.33 -36.10
N VAL A 70 -2.07 -36.04 -34.87
CA VAL A 70 -2.54 -37.05 -33.90
C VAL A 70 -4.04 -37.22 -34.06
N ASP A 71 -4.50 -38.47 -34.20
CA ASP A 71 -5.92 -38.82 -34.37
C ASP A 71 -6.71 -38.62 -33.05
N ASP A 72 -7.62 -37.64 -33.06
CA ASP A 72 -8.41 -37.20 -31.91
C ASP A 72 -9.24 -38.34 -31.28
N ALA A 73 -9.59 -39.37 -32.05
CA ALA A 73 -10.38 -40.51 -31.57
C ALA A 73 -9.62 -41.39 -30.55
N LEU A 74 -8.30 -41.48 -30.66
CA LEU A 74 -7.47 -42.31 -29.77
C LEU A 74 -7.22 -41.63 -28.41
N LEU A 75 -7.20 -40.29 -28.40
CA LEU A 75 -7.05 -39.50 -27.18
C LEU A 75 -8.27 -39.64 -26.26
N GLU A 76 -9.46 -39.74 -26.85
CA GLU A 76 -10.73 -39.91 -26.14
C GLU A 76 -10.82 -41.28 -25.44
N GLN A 77 -10.30 -42.32 -26.08
CA GLN A 77 -10.31 -43.67 -25.54
C GLN A 77 -9.37 -43.83 -24.34
N GLN A 78 -8.24 -43.12 -24.32
CA GLN A 78 -7.36 -43.06 -23.15
C GLN A 78 -8.00 -42.33 -21.97
N ARG A 79 -8.81 -41.29 -22.21
CA ARG A 79 -9.52 -40.55 -21.13
C ARG A 79 -10.54 -41.44 -20.40
N GLN A 80 -11.21 -42.33 -21.11
CA GLN A 80 -12.19 -43.25 -20.49
C GLN A 80 -11.55 -44.30 -19.56
N ALA A 81 -10.29 -44.67 -19.79
CA ALA A 81 -9.60 -45.67 -18.97
C ALA A 81 -9.17 -45.17 -17.58
N TYR A 82 -9.15 -43.86 -17.34
CA TYR A 82 -8.70 -43.24 -16.09
C TYR A 82 -9.82 -42.72 -15.17
N LYS A 83 -11.09 -43.06 -15.45
CA LYS A 83 -12.24 -42.60 -14.65
C LYS A 83 -12.35 -43.37 -13.32
N VAL A 84 -12.29 -42.67 -12.19
CA VAL A 84 -12.55 -43.20 -10.83
C VAL A 84 -13.94 -42.74 -10.38
N GLU A 85 -14.78 -43.66 -9.89
CA GLU A 85 -16.13 -43.35 -9.41
C GLU A 85 -16.10 -42.51 -8.12
N GLY A 86 -16.72 -41.32 -8.14
CA GLY A 86 -16.95 -40.50 -6.94
C GLY A 86 -16.73 -38.99 -7.07
N VAL A 87 -16.42 -38.45 -8.25
CA VAL A 87 -16.23 -37.01 -8.49
C VAL A 87 -17.22 -36.53 -9.55
N ASP A 88 -17.96 -35.47 -9.23
CA ASP A 88 -18.95 -34.83 -10.12
C ASP A 88 -18.23 -33.95 -11.17
N GLU A 89 -18.45 -34.24 -12.46
CA GLU A 89 -17.73 -33.66 -13.62
C GLU A 89 -18.55 -32.55 -14.31
N SER A 90 -18.78 -31.42 -13.64
CA SER A 90 -19.38 -30.24 -14.30
C SER A 90 -18.48 -28.99 -14.33
N GLU A 91 -17.15 -29.14 -14.34
CA GLU A 91 -16.24 -28.04 -14.66
C GLU A 91 -15.15 -28.46 -15.66
N THR A 92 -15.19 -27.83 -16.84
CA THR A 92 -14.22 -27.98 -17.94
C THR A 92 -12.93 -27.19 -17.70
N THR A 93 -11.80 -27.88 -17.63
CA THR A 93 -10.46 -27.29 -17.78
C THR A 93 -10.15 -27.04 -19.26
N SER A 94 -9.99 -25.78 -19.67
CA SER A 94 -9.45 -25.40 -20.99
C SER A 94 -7.93 -25.35 -20.99
N SER A 95 -7.28 -26.17 -21.81
CA SER A 95 -5.84 -26.24 -22.00
C SER A 95 -5.26 -25.01 -22.72
N GLN A 96 -4.12 -24.53 -22.19
CA GLN A 96 -3.39 -23.33 -22.59
C GLN A 96 -2.81 -23.37 -24.01
N LEU A 97 -3.17 -22.39 -24.85
CA LEU A 97 -2.35 -21.95 -25.97
C LEU A 97 -1.21 -21.05 -25.46
N LYS A 98 0.02 -21.55 -25.52
CA LYS A 98 1.25 -20.79 -25.27
C LYS A 98 1.38 -19.62 -26.27
N LYS A 99 0.99 -18.41 -25.90
CA LYS A 99 1.44 -17.18 -26.57
C LYS A 99 2.89 -16.88 -26.17
N LYS A 100 3.82 -17.16 -27.08
CA LYS A 100 5.20 -16.66 -27.06
C LYS A 100 5.20 -15.14 -26.89
N ARG A 101 5.72 -14.63 -25.77
CA ARG A 101 6.16 -13.22 -25.65
C ARG A 101 7.32 -13.01 -26.62
N LYS A 102 7.16 -12.06 -27.55
CA LYS A 102 8.26 -11.45 -28.31
C LYS A 102 9.30 -10.93 -27.32
N LYS A 103 10.56 -11.33 -27.49
CA LYS A 103 11.71 -10.58 -26.94
C LYS A 103 11.74 -9.19 -27.61
N PRO A 104 12.22 -8.13 -26.94
CA PRO A 104 12.51 -6.88 -27.64
C PRO A 104 13.65 -7.14 -28.63
N GLY A 105 13.37 -6.95 -29.92
CA GLY A 105 14.38 -6.99 -30.97
C GLY A 105 15.28 -5.76 -30.84
N TYR A 106 16.58 -6.00 -30.76
CA TYR A 106 17.61 -5.00 -31.07
C TYR A 106 17.90 -5.14 -32.58
N ASP A 107 17.89 -4.04 -33.33
CA ASP A 107 18.45 -4.03 -34.68
C ASP A 107 19.97 -4.21 -34.62
N GLU A 108 20.60 -4.60 -35.74
CA GLU A 108 22.04 -4.92 -35.89
C GLU A 108 23.02 -3.79 -35.48
N ASN A 109 22.54 -2.65 -34.98
CA ASN A 109 23.35 -1.57 -34.42
C ASN A 109 22.97 -1.14 -32.98
N GLY A 110 22.21 -1.94 -32.22
CA GLY A 110 22.21 -1.81 -30.75
C GLY A 110 21.34 -0.71 -30.11
N GLN A 111 20.28 -0.20 -30.75
CA GLN A 111 19.34 0.77 -30.14
C GLN A 111 17.93 0.18 -29.89
N LYS A 112 17.32 0.52 -28.74
CA LYS A 112 15.95 0.12 -28.34
C LYS A 112 14.88 0.68 -29.29
N GLN A 113 13.93 -0.15 -29.73
CA GLN A 113 12.74 0.26 -30.50
C GLN A 113 11.90 1.30 -29.73
N LYS A 114 11.72 2.49 -30.31
CA LYS A 114 10.79 3.52 -29.82
C LYS A 114 9.33 3.12 -30.12
N LYS A 115 8.43 3.33 -29.15
CA LYS A 115 6.98 3.20 -29.35
C LYS A 115 6.52 4.14 -30.50
N PRO A 116 5.54 3.73 -31.33
CA PRO A 116 5.02 4.57 -32.41
C PRO A 116 4.44 5.86 -31.83
N ARG A 117 4.80 7.00 -32.42
CA ARG A 117 4.27 8.31 -32.03
C ARG A 117 2.80 8.40 -32.47
N VAL A 118 1.91 8.67 -31.53
CA VAL A 118 0.51 9.01 -31.79
C VAL A 118 0.45 10.37 -32.48
N ASN A 119 -0.33 10.50 -33.55
CA ASN A 119 -0.43 11.72 -34.34
C ASN A 119 -1.41 12.70 -33.67
N THR A 120 -0.96 13.92 -33.39
CA THR A 120 -1.77 14.96 -32.74
C THR A 120 -2.02 16.18 -33.64
N ALA A 121 -1.76 16.06 -34.95
CA ALA A 121 -1.87 17.16 -35.90
C ALA A 121 -2.90 16.88 -36.99
N VAL A 122 -3.61 17.94 -37.38
CA VAL A 122 -4.68 17.93 -38.38
C VAL A 122 -4.37 18.93 -39.47
N TYR A 123 -4.51 18.50 -40.71
CA TYR A 123 -4.34 19.32 -41.90
C TYR A 123 -5.70 19.71 -42.47
N VAL A 124 -5.90 21.01 -42.67
CA VAL A 124 -7.18 21.61 -43.04
C VAL A 124 -7.03 22.29 -44.39
N THR A 125 -7.94 22.00 -45.30
CA THR A 125 -7.97 22.54 -46.66
C THR A 125 -9.30 23.25 -46.94
N SER A 126 -9.30 24.16 -47.93
CA SER A 126 -10.48 24.94 -48.35
C SER A 126 -10.95 25.98 -47.33
N ILE A 127 -10.01 26.61 -46.60
CA ILE A 127 -10.30 27.75 -45.72
C ILE A 127 -10.48 29.03 -46.58
N PRO A 128 -11.44 29.92 -46.27
CA PRO A 128 -11.60 31.20 -46.98
C PRO A 128 -10.31 32.03 -46.99
N LEU A 129 -10.01 32.66 -48.13
CA LEU A 129 -8.74 33.38 -48.38
C LEU A 129 -8.56 34.64 -47.50
N ASN A 130 -9.64 35.10 -46.87
CA ASN A 130 -9.70 36.23 -45.94
C ASN A 130 -9.77 35.80 -44.46
N ALA A 131 -9.59 34.51 -44.15
CA ALA A 131 -9.63 33.99 -42.79
C ALA A 131 -8.39 34.43 -42.00
N THR A 132 -8.60 34.82 -40.74
CA THR A 132 -7.53 35.23 -39.83
C THR A 132 -7.12 34.09 -38.89
N LEU A 133 -5.93 34.18 -38.31
CA LEU A 133 -5.42 33.17 -37.36
C LEU A 133 -6.33 33.00 -36.14
N GLU A 134 -6.88 34.10 -35.62
CA GLU A 134 -7.82 34.12 -34.49
C GLU A 134 -9.13 33.39 -34.84
N GLU A 135 -9.64 33.59 -36.06
CA GLU A 135 -10.88 32.93 -36.52
C GLU A 135 -10.72 31.40 -36.66
N ILE A 136 -9.54 30.94 -37.09
CA ILE A 136 -9.22 29.50 -37.13
C ILE A 136 -9.08 28.94 -35.71
N GLN A 137 -8.48 29.70 -34.79
CA GLN A 137 -8.33 29.30 -33.40
C GLN A 137 -9.70 29.11 -32.71
N ASP A 138 -10.63 30.05 -32.88
CA ASP A 138 -11.95 30.03 -32.23
C ASP A 138 -12.84 28.86 -32.70
N VAL A 139 -12.67 28.39 -33.93
CA VAL A 139 -13.43 27.25 -34.45
C VAL A 139 -12.80 25.93 -33.99
N PHE A 140 -11.47 25.83 -34.07
CA PHE A 140 -10.77 24.58 -33.76
C PHE A 140 -10.57 24.35 -32.25
N CYS A 141 -10.65 25.40 -31.41
CA CYS A 141 -10.61 25.24 -29.95
C CYS A 141 -11.84 24.50 -29.41
N LYS A 142 -12.99 24.55 -30.11
CA LYS A 142 -14.23 23.86 -29.73
C LYS A 142 -14.12 22.33 -29.81
N CYS A 143 -13.16 21.82 -30.58
CA CYS A 143 -12.90 20.38 -30.72
C CYS A 143 -11.80 19.88 -29.76
N GLY A 144 -11.17 20.78 -28.99
CA GLY A 144 -10.15 20.45 -28.00
C GLY A 144 -9.07 21.51 -27.86
N VAL A 145 -8.20 21.30 -26.87
CA VAL A 145 -7.12 22.25 -26.53
C VAL A 145 -6.02 22.22 -27.59
N ILE A 146 -5.86 23.33 -28.32
CA ILE A 146 -4.78 23.54 -29.28
C ILE A 146 -3.46 23.72 -28.52
N ALA A 147 -2.40 23.02 -28.94
CA ALA A 147 -1.09 23.13 -28.31
C ALA A 147 -0.51 24.54 -28.52
N GLU A 148 0.21 25.08 -27.53
CA GLU A 148 0.86 26.39 -27.61
C GLU A 148 2.38 26.24 -27.91
N GLU A 149 2.99 27.24 -28.53
CA GLU A 149 4.44 27.32 -28.73
C GLU A 149 5.17 27.70 -27.43
N ILE A 150 6.30 27.02 -27.18
CA ILE A 150 7.00 27.03 -25.88
C ILE A 150 7.60 28.41 -25.56
N ASP A 151 7.97 29.20 -26.57
CA ASP A 151 8.67 30.48 -26.39
C ASP A 151 7.74 31.71 -26.45
N SER A 152 6.56 31.57 -27.06
CA SER A 152 5.69 32.72 -27.40
C SER A 152 4.27 32.64 -26.84
N GLY A 153 3.84 31.47 -26.33
CA GLY A 153 2.48 31.24 -25.83
C GLY A 153 1.40 31.30 -26.92
N ARG A 154 1.79 31.39 -28.19
CA ARG A 154 0.85 31.46 -29.32
C ARG A 154 0.33 30.06 -29.68
N PRO A 155 -0.93 29.94 -30.12
CA PRO A 155 -1.49 28.66 -30.56
C PRO A 155 -0.69 28.13 -31.75
N ARG A 156 -0.41 26.83 -31.74
CA ARG A 156 0.46 26.17 -32.71
C ARG A 156 -0.30 25.83 -33.99
N ILE A 157 -0.67 26.89 -34.71
CA ILE A 157 -1.40 26.87 -35.98
C ILE A 157 -0.47 27.42 -37.06
N LYS A 158 -0.21 26.63 -38.11
CA LYS A 158 0.61 27.05 -39.26
C LYS A 158 -0.26 27.24 -40.49
N MET A 159 -0.43 28.48 -40.93
CA MET A 159 -1.12 28.85 -42.18
C MET A 159 -0.13 28.81 -43.35
N TYR A 160 -0.52 28.24 -44.49
CA TYR A 160 0.32 28.17 -45.69
C TYR A 160 0.01 29.36 -46.62
N MET A 161 1.05 30.07 -47.03
CA MET A 161 1.00 31.21 -47.95
C MET A 161 1.56 30.81 -49.32
N ASP A 162 1.14 31.49 -50.39
CA ASP A 162 1.72 31.35 -51.73
C ASP A 162 3.05 32.14 -51.89
N ASP A 163 3.71 31.99 -53.03
CA ASP A 163 4.99 32.64 -53.35
C ASP A 163 4.88 34.19 -53.46
N GLU A 164 3.66 34.72 -53.44
CA GLU A 164 3.32 36.14 -53.49
C GLU A 164 2.92 36.70 -52.10
N GLY A 165 2.92 35.85 -51.07
CA GLY A 165 2.65 36.21 -49.67
C GLY A 165 1.17 36.23 -49.29
N ASN A 166 0.26 35.74 -50.14
CA ASN A 166 -1.17 35.65 -49.86
C ASN A 166 -1.54 34.27 -49.30
N PHE A 167 -2.62 34.20 -48.51
CA PHE A 167 -3.04 32.96 -47.85
C PHE A 167 -3.62 31.96 -48.85
N LYS A 168 -3.08 30.73 -48.87
CA LYS A 168 -3.44 29.67 -49.83
C LYS A 168 -4.71 28.89 -49.45
N GLY A 169 -5.32 29.19 -48.30
CA GLY A 169 -6.51 28.49 -47.81
C GLY A 169 -6.22 27.10 -47.19
N GLU A 170 -4.98 26.85 -46.80
CA GLU A 170 -4.52 25.61 -46.17
C GLU A 170 -3.87 25.91 -44.81
N ALA A 171 -4.17 25.13 -43.77
CA ALA A 171 -3.60 25.30 -42.43
C ALA A 171 -3.31 23.96 -41.73
N LEU A 172 -2.30 23.94 -40.86
CA LEU A 172 -1.97 22.82 -39.98
C LEU A 172 -2.25 23.22 -38.52
N VAL A 173 -3.10 22.46 -37.84
CA VAL A 173 -3.47 22.66 -36.43
C VAL A 173 -2.93 21.51 -35.59
N VAL A 174 -2.30 21.80 -34.46
CA VAL A 174 -1.73 20.79 -33.55
C VAL A 174 -2.47 20.80 -32.22
N TYR A 175 -3.06 19.67 -31.84
CA TYR A 175 -3.78 19.47 -30.58
C TYR A 175 -2.88 18.89 -29.49
N PHE A 176 -3.28 19.10 -28.22
CA PHE A 176 -2.60 18.51 -27.06
C PHE A 176 -2.95 17.03 -26.88
N ARG A 177 -4.22 16.65 -27.11
CA ARG A 177 -4.73 15.27 -27.03
C ARG A 177 -4.94 14.67 -28.44
N PRO A 178 -4.57 13.41 -28.69
CA PRO A 178 -4.84 12.74 -29.96
C PRO A 178 -6.33 12.47 -30.20
N GLU A 179 -7.15 12.39 -29.15
CA GLU A 179 -8.60 12.21 -29.25
C GLU A 179 -9.29 13.42 -29.91
N SER A 180 -8.76 14.64 -29.68
CA SER A 180 -9.23 15.88 -30.30
C SER A 180 -9.04 15.92 -31.81
N VAL A 181 -8.07 15.17 -32.35
CA VAL A 181 -7.88 15.02 -33.81
C VAL A 181 -9.07 14.29 -34.42
N ASN A 182 -9.53 13.21 -33.78
CA ASN A 182 -10.67 12.43 -34.27
C ASN A 182 -11.97 13.23 -34.15
N LEU A 183 -12.14 13.99 -33.06
CA LEU A 183 -13.29 14.85 -32.85
C LEU A 183 -13.37 15.98 -33.88
N ALA A 184 -12.23 16.61 -34.18
CA ALA A 184 -12.15 17.66 -35.20
C ALA A 184 -12.49 17.14 -36.60
N ILE A 185 -12.04 15.93 -36.96
CA ILE A 185 -12.43 15.30 -38.24
C ILE A 185 -13.93 15.01 -38.26
N GLN A 186 -14.50 14.50 -37.17
CA GLN A 186 -15.91 14.14 -37.12
C GLN A 186 -16.85 15.36 -37.14
N MET A 187 -16.46 16.47 -36.51
CA MET A 187 -17.32 17.64 -36.34
C MET A 187 -17.10 18.75 -37.38
N LEU A 188 -15.90 18.88 -37.94
CA LEU A 188 -15.52 20.00 -38.80
C LEU A 188 -15.29 19.60 -40.28
N ASP A 189 -15.20 18.31 -40.60
CA ASP A 189 -15.13 17.85 -42.00
C ASP A 189 -16.47 18.09 -42.72
N ASP A 190 -16.43 18.60 -43.95
CA ASP A 190 -17.57 19.07 -44.75
C ASP A 190 -18.39 20.22 -44.13
N SER A 191 -17.82 20.97 -43.17
CA SER A 191 -18.44 22.16 -42.57
C SER A 191 -17.95 23.47 -43.21
N ASN A 192 -18.69 24.58 -43.05
CA ASN A 192 -18.25 25.91 -43.51
C ASN A 192 -17.76 26.74 -42.33
N LEU A 193 -16.60 27.41 -42.48
CA LEU A 193 -16.04 28.27 -41.43
C LEU A 193 -16.95 29.48 -41.12
N ARG A 194 -17.67 30.00 -42.12
CA ARG A 194 -18.70 31.04 -41.98
C ARG A 194 -20.02 30.53 -42.57
N LEU A 195 -21.14 30.79 -41.88
CA LEU A 195 -22.47 30.45 -42.39
C LEU A 195 -22.75 31.22 -43.69
N GLY A 196 -22.72 30.54 -44.83
CA GLY A 196 -23.09 31.09 -46.15
C GLY A 196 -21.93 31.56 -47.05
N GLU A 197 -20.67 31.46 -46.63
CA GLU A 197 -19.49 31.69 -47.49
C GLU A 197 -18.72 30.37 -47.68
N SER A 198 -18.74 29.83 -48.90
CA SER A 198 -17.94 28.65 -49.26
C SER A 198 -16.49 29.03 -49.54
N GLY A 199 -15.54 28.23 -49.08
CA GLY A 199 -14.13 28.38 -49.40
C GLY A 199 -13.85 28.19 -50.90
N PRO A 200 -12.63 28.51 -51.37
CA PRO A 200 -12.29 28.53 -52.79
C PRO A 200 -12.52 27.21 -53.55
N ASN A 201 -12.59 26.06 -52.85
CA ASN A 201 -12.79 24.73 -53.42
C ASN A 201 -13.98 23.94 -52.79
N GLY A 202 -14.89 24.59 -52.07
CA GLY A 202 -16.04 23.94 -51.41
C GLY A 202 -16.00 24.00 -49.87
N PRO A 203 -16.75 23.12 -49.16
CA PRO A 203 -16.72 23.07 -47.70
C PRO A 203 -15.34 22.64 -47.18
N MET A 204 -15.03 23.03 -45.94
CA MET A 204 -13.75 22.79 -45.29
C MET A 204 -13.51 21.29 -45.13
N LYS A 205 -12.30 20.82 -45.48
CA LYS A 205 -11.91 19.42 -45.31
C LYS A 205 -10.80 19.26 -44.30
N VAL A 206 -10.99 18.33 -43.37
CA VAL A 206 -10.16 18.14 -42.18
C VAL A 206 -9.62 16.72 -42.18
N GLN A 207 -8.29 16.55 -42.29
CA GLN A 207 -7.64 15.23 -42.39
C GLN A 207 -6.47 15.11 -41.41
N VAL A 208 -6.13 13.87 -41.01
CA VAL A 208 -4.93 13.62 -40.18
C VAL A 208 -3.67 14.04 -40.95
N ALA A 209 -2.80 14.84 -40.33
CA ALA A 209 -1.61 15.35 -40.99
C ALA A 209 -0.56 14.24 -41.24
N ASP A 210 -0.09 14.09 -42.48
CA ASP A 210 0.92 13.09 -42.83
C ASP A 210 2.34 13.57 -42.44
N PHE A 211 3.08 12.76 -41.66
CA PHE A 211 4.40 13.10 -41.12
C PHE A 211 5.57 12.82 -42.08
N SER A 212 5.29 12.38 -43.31
CA SER A 212 6.29 11.88 -44.27
C SER A 212 7.25 12.94 -44.88
N PHE A 213 7.11 14.24 -44.58
CA PHE A 213 7.87 15.32 -45.26
C PHE A 213 8.72 16.22 -44.33
N LYS A 214 9.20 15.70 -43.19
CA LYS A 214 10.20 16.40 -42.35
C LYS A 214 11.53 15.66 -42.31
N SER A 215 12.20 15.54 -43.45
CA SER A 215 13.66 15.44 -43.49
C SER A 215 14.21 16.79 -43.92
N GLN A 216 15.03 17.40 -43.06
CA GLN A 216 15.72 18.70 -43.19
C GLN A 216 14.93 19.92 -42.69
N GLN A 217 15.13 20.31 -41.42
CA GLN A 217 15.98 21.46 -41.05
C GLN A 217 15.90 21.77 -39.54
N GLU A 218 17.09 21.99 -38.99
CA GLU A 218 17.54 22.70 -37.78
C GLU A 218 16.92 22.44 -36.39
N VAL A 219 17.83 22.29 -35.43
CA VAL A 219 17.65 21.95 -34.02
C VAL A 219 17.47 23.23 -33.21
N PRO A 220 16.37 23.42 -32.44
CA PRO A 220 16.34 24.42 -31.38
C PRO A 220 16.98 23.86 -30.11
N THR A 221 17.68 24.74 -29.41
CA THR A 221 18.43 24.53 -28.17
C THR A 221 17.63 23.87 -27.04
N THR A 222 18.34 23.10 -26.21
CA THR A 222 17.82 22.31 -25.09
C THR A 222 17.18 23.17 -24.01
N ILE A 223 15.84 23.09 -23.89
CA ILE A 223 15.04 23.70 -22.81
C ILE A 223 15.07 22.82 -21.55
N SER A 224 15.23 23.45 -20.39
CA SER A 224 15.29 22.86 -19.05
C SER A 224 14.03 22.05 -18.70
N GLN A 225 14.18 21.01 -17.87
CA GLN A 225 13.05 20.18 -17.40
C GLN A 225 12.07 20.96 -16.51
N ARG A 226 12.51 22.05 -15.86
CA ARG A 226 11.69 22.91 -14.98
C ARG A 226 10.61 23.67 -15.79
N ASP A 227 10.98 24.18 -16.96
CA ASP A 227 10.03 24.91 -17.83
C ASP A 227 9.02 23.96 -18.48
N LYS A 228 9.44 22.73 -18.80
CA LYS A 228 8.52 21.68 -19.27
C LYS A 228 7.47 21.30 -18.22
N LYS A 229 7.84 21.24 -16.93
CA LYS A 229 6.90 20.96 -15.83
C LYS A 229 5.90 22.10 -15.61
N LYS A 230 6.38 23.37 -15.57
CA LYS A 230 5.49 24.55 -15.41
C LYS A 230 4.44 24.66 -16.52
N ILE A 231 4.82 24.34 -17.77
CA ILE A 231 3.92 24.39 -18.92
C ILE A 231 2.93 23.22 -18.91
N VAL A 232 3.36 22.01 -18.54
CA VAL A 232 2.44 20.87 -18.37
C VAL A 232 1.40 21.18 -17.30
N GLN A 233 1.80 21.75 -16.17
CA GLN A 233 0.90 22.06 -15.06
C GLN A 233 -0.10 23.17 -15.40
N ARG A 234 0.31 24.24 -16.09
CA ARG A 234 -0.61 25.26 -16.62
C ARG A 234 -1.59 24.71 -17.65
N THR A 235 -1.15 23.76 -18.47
CA THR A 235 -2.00 23.13 -19.50
C THR A 235 -2.97 22.12 -18.88
N GLN A 236 -2.56 21.44 -17.79
CA GLN A 236 -3.39 20.50 -17.02
C GLN A 236 -4.49 21.22 -16.23
N ASN A 237 -4.23 22.43 -15.72
CA ASN A 237 -5.26 23.28 -15.11
C ASN A 237 -6.31 23.77 -16.13
N LYS A 238 -5.91 24.10 -17.37
CA LYS A 238 -6.87 24.42 -18.46
C LYS A 238 -7.70 23.20 -18.89
N LEU A 239 -7.20 22.00 -18.66
CA LEU A 239 -7.83 20.72 -19.02
C LEU A 239 -8.90 20.31 -18.00
N ALA A 240 -8.70 20.64 -16.72
CA ALA A 240 -9.65 20.39 -15.64
C ALA A 240 -10.94 21.23 -15.78
N ASP A 241 -10.84 22.40 -16.43
CA ASP A 241 -11.95 23.32 -16.69
C ASP A 241 -12.84 22.86 -17.88
N TRP A 242 -12.48 21.78 -18.56
CA TRP A 242 -13.14 21.26 -19.77
C TRP A 242 -13.80 19.88 -19.58
N ASP A 243 -13.62 19.24 -18.42
CA ASP A 243 -14.12 17.89 -18.13
C ASP A 243 -15.46 17.89 -17.36
N ASP A 244 -16.12 19.04 -17.26
CA ASP A 244 -17.37 19.22 -16.51
C ASP A 244 -18.46 19.78 -17.45
N ASP A 245 -19.34 18.91 -17.99
CA ASP A 245 -20.74 19.23 -18.32
C ASP A 245 -21.55 18.06 -18.97
N GLU A 246 -22.66 17.67 -18.33
CA GLU A 246 -23.96 17.43 -19.00
C GLU A 246 -25.08 18.11 -18.18
N PRO A 247 -26.22 18.49 -18.80
CA PRO A 247 -26.73 19.84 -18.71
C PRO A 247 -27.86 19.97 -17.68
N SER A 248 -27.83 21.04 -16.88
CA SER A 248 -28.98 21.45 -16.07
C SER A 248 -28.95 22.94 -15.82
N ALA A 249 -29.86 23.65 -16.50
CA ALA A 249 -30.41 24.97 -16.19
C ALA A 249 -29.44 26.04 -15.63
N LEU A 250 -29.16 27.04 -16.46
CA LEU A 250 -28.70 28.36 -16.02
C LEU A 250 -29.47 28.84 -14.76
N PRO A 251 -28.74 29.38 -13.78
CA PRO A 251 -28.85 30.81 -13.60
C PRO A 251 -27.48 31.50 -13.62
N GLU A 252 -27.51 32.64 -14.30
CA GLU A 252 -26.58 33.77 -14.32
C GLU A 252 -25.38 33.71 -13.35
N THR A 253 -24.20 33.98 -13.92
CA THR A 253 -22.96 34.35 -13.26
C THR A 253 -23.21 35.27 -12.06
N SER A 254 -23.23 34.73 -10.84
CA SER A 254 -23.34 35.53 -9.62
C SER A 254 -22.09 35.35 -8.77
N SER A 255 -21.32 36.44 -8.75
CA SER A 255 -20.04 36.71 -8.11
C SER A 255 -19.71 35.91 -6.85
N ARG A 256 -18.53 35.29 -6.83
CA ARG A 256 -17.81 34.66 -5.69
C ARG A 256 -17.86 35.46 -4.38
N TRP A 257 -18.11 36.77 -4.47
CA TRP A 257 -18.15 37.73 -3.36
C TRP A 257 -19.55 37.90 -2.73
N ASN A 258 -20.62 37.51 -3.42
CA ASN A 258 -22.00 37.60 -2.92
C ASN A 258 -22.28 36.69 -1.72
N LYS A 259 -21.35 35.76 -1.43
CA LYS A 259 -21.42 34.78 -0.33
C LYS A 259 -20.56 35.18 0.88
N VAL A 260 -19.86 36.33 0.81
CA VAL A 260 -18.92 36.77 1.86
C VAL A 260 -19.47 38.02 2.54
N VAL A 261 -19.59 37.97 3.87
CA VAL A 261 -20.05 39.08 4.71
C VAL A 261 -18.87 39.61 5.53
N VAL A 262 -18.70 40.93 5.53
CA VAL A 262 -17.73 41.65 6.37
C VAL A 262 -18.49 42.23 7.57
N LEU A 263 -17.98 41.98 8.78
CA LEU A 263 -18.44 42.54 10.04
C LEU A 263 -17.35 43.43 10.61
N LYS A 264 -17.67 44.69 10.92
CA LYS A 264 -16.75 45.64 11.58
C LYS A 264 -17.22 45.95 13.00
N HIS A 265 -16.27 46.33 13.85
CA HIS A 265 -16.42 46.68 15.27
C HIS A 265 -16.86 45.51 16.15
N MET A 266 -16.34 44.31 15.87
CA MET A 266 -16.63 43.11 16.67
C MET A 266 -15.79 43.01 17.95
N PHE A 267 -14.64 43.69 18.02
CA PHE A 267 -13.71 43.73 19.16
C PHE A 267 -12.84 44.98 19.10
N THR A 268 -12.14 45.31 20.20
CA THR A 268 -11.13 46.36 20.22
C THR A 268 -9.71 45.78 20.29
N LEU A 269 -8.71 46.47 19.72
CA LEU A 269 -7.32 46.01 19.76
C LEU A 269 -6.78 45.87 21.20
N ALA A 270 -7.27 46.70 22.14
CA ALA A 270 -6.87 46.64 23.54
C ALA A 270 -7.37 45.36 24.25
N GLU A 271 -8.51 44.79 23.86
CA GLU A 271 -9.04 43.55 24.44
C GLU A 271 -8.27 42.32 23.93
N ILE A 272 -7.73 42.37 22.71
CA ILE A 272 -6.89 41.31 22.15
C ILE A 272 -5.47 41.35 22.73
N ASP A 273 -4.92 42.55 22.97
CA ASP A 273 -3.59 42.71 23.58
C ASP A 273 -3.56 42.29 25.06
N GLU A 274 -4.70 42.33 25.77
CA GLU A 274 -4.81 41.88 27.17
C GLU A 274 -5.02 40.36 27.33
N ASP A 275 -5.72 39.71 26.39
CA ASP A 275 -5.95 38.25 26.41
C ASP A 275 -5.93 37.62 25.00
N PRO A 276 -4.83 36.95 24.61
CA PRO A 276 -4.71 36.23 23.34
C PRO A 276 -5.71 35.07 23.17
N ALA A 277 -6.27 34.54 24.26
CA ALA A 277 -7.26 33.45 24.21
C ALA A 277 -8.66 33.96 23.78
N ALA A 278 -8.94 35.26 23.94
CA ALA A 278 -10.22 35.87 23.58
C ALA A 278 -10.53 35.76 22.07
N ILE A 279 -9.52 35.60 21.22
CA ILE A 279 -9.69 35.42 19.76
C ILE A 279 -10.48 34.14 19.44
N LEU A 280 -10.23 33.06 20.19
CA LEU A 280 -10.92 31.77 20.00
C LEU A 280 -12.38 31.87 20.40
N ASP A 281 -12.66 32.48 21.56
CA ASP A 281 -14.01 32.69 22.07
C ASP A 281 -14.84 33.57 21.12
N ILE A 282 -14.27 34.68 20.62
CA ILE A 282 -14.94 35.57 19.66
C ILE A 282 -15.24 34.83 18.34
N LYS A 283 -14.34 33.95 17.89
CA LYS A 283 -14.52 33.19 16.64
C LYS A 283 -15.60 32.12 16.78
N GLU A 284 -15.68 31.48 17.94
CA GLU A 284 -16.70 30.48 18.27
C GLU A 284 -18.09 31.14 18.41
N ASP A 285 -18.18 32.26 19.14
CA ASP A 285 -19.42 33.05 19.27
C ASP A 285 -19.97 33.52 17.91
N ILE A 286 -19.08 34.01 17.02
CA ILE A 286 -19.48 34.46 15.68
C ILE A 286 -19.96 33.27 14.84
N ARG A 287 -19.33 32.11 14.97
CA ARG A 287 -19.74 30.89 14.27
C ARG A 287 -21.11 30.41 14.76
N ASP A 288 -21.35 30.42 16.07
CA ASP A 288 -22.60 29.97 16.68
C ASP A 288 -23.78 30.90 16.36
N GLU A 289 -23.56 32.21 16.34
CA GLU A 289 -24.62 33.17 15.96
C GLU A 289 -24.89 33.18 14.45
N CYS A 290 -23.85 33.03 13.62
CA CYS A 290 -24.03 33.01 12.17
C CYS A 290 -24.56 31.66 11.64
N SER A 291 -24.31 30.54 12.34
CA SER A 291 -24.79 29.21 11.93
C SER A 291 -26.31 29.07 12.01
N LYS A 292 -26.95 29.84 12.91
CA LYS A 292 -28.41 29.95 13.02
C LYS A 292 -29.08 30.58 11.80
N LEU A 293 -28.31 31.32 10.99
CA LEU A 293 -28.78 32.02 9.79
C LEU A 293 -28.44 31.27 8.50
N GLY A 294 -27.47 30.35 8.53
CA GLY A 294 -27.10 29.47 7.42
C GLY A 294 -25.76 28.78 7.63
N GLU A 295 -25.44 27.81 6.78
CA GLU A 295 -24.20 27.03 6.89
C GLU A 295 -22.96 27.89 6.54
N ILE A 296 -21.97 27.89 7.43
CA ILE A 296 -20.74 28.68 7.32
C ILE A 296 -19.59 27.78 6.87
N THR A 297 -18.88 28.22 5.83
CA THR A 297 -17.71 27.51 5.30
C THR A 297 -16.41 28.00 5.92
N ASN A 298 -16.30 29.30 6.23
CA ASN A 298 -15.09 29.86 6.83
C ASN A 298 -15.37 31.17 7.61
N VAL A 299 -14.62 31.40 8.70
CA VAL A 299 -14.63 32.62 9.51
C VAL A 299 -13.19 33.07 9.73
N VAL A 300 -12.87 34.31 9.36
CA VAL A 300 -11.53 34.89 9.47
C VAL A 300 -11.60 36.22 10.22
N LEU A 301 -10.84 36.31 11.31
CA LEU A 301 -10.68 37.52 12.14
C LEU A 301 -9.37 38.24 11.78
N TYR A 302 -9.41 39.56 11.69
CA TYR A 302 -8.27 40.43 11.33
C TYR A 302 -7.82 41.26 12.54
N ASP A 303 -6.79 40.78 13.22
CA ASP A 303 -6.26 41.24 14.51
C ASP A 303 -5.41 42.52 14.44
N LYS A 304 -4.98 42.96 13.24
CA LYS A 304 -4.23 44.21 13.05
C LYS A 304 -5.07 45.41 12.61
N GLU A 305 -6.38 45.22 12.43
CA GLU A 305 -7.28 46.28 11.99
C GLU A 305 -7.91 47.00 13.19
N PRO A 306 -7.73 48.33 13.33
CA PRO A 306 -8.26 49.10 14.47
C PRO A 306 -9.79 49.11 14.53
N ASP A 307 -10.45 48.76 13.42
CA ASP A 307 -11.90 48.66 13.32
C ASP A 307 -12.45 47.28 13.72
N GLY A 308 -11.63 46.31 14.15
CA GLY A 308 -12.09 45.01 14.65
C GLY A 308 -12.88 44.21 13.61
N VAL A 309 -12.22 43.84 12.50
CA VAL A 309 -12.86 43.31 11.29
C VAL A 309 -12.89 41.78 11.30
N VAL A 310 -14.03 41.19 10.97
CA VAL A 310 -14.23 39.75 10.79
C VAL A 310 -14.94 39.49 9.46
N THR A 311 -14.50 38.47 8.72
CA THR A 311 -15.17 38.01 7.50
C THR A 311 -15.77 36.62 7.70
N VAL A 312 -17.00 36.44 7.24
CA VAL A 312 -17.75 35.18 7.32
C VAL A 312 -18.19 34.79 5.92
N ARG A 313 -17.90 33.56 5.51
CA ARG A 313 -18.30 33.00 4.22
C ARG A 313 -19.41 31.97 4.40
N PHE A 314 -20.55 32.21 3.75
CA PHE A 314 -21.71 31.31 3.77
C PHE A 314 -21.71 30.39 2.54
N SER A 315 -22.29 29.19 2.70
CA SER A 315 -22.55 28.28 1.58
C SER A 315 -23.53 28.91 0.57
N ASP A 316 -24.53 29.63 1.09
CA ASP A 316 -25.62 30.24 0.31
C ASP A 316 -25.58 31.78 0.29
N PRO A 317 -25.82 32.42 -0.88
CA PRO A 317 -25.83 33.88 -1.00
C PRO A 317 -27.07 34.53 -0.35
N GLU A 318 -28.16 33.78 -0.16
CA GLU A 318 -29.35 34.27 0.55
C GLU A 318 -29.12 34.36 2.06
N ALA A 319 -28.39 33.39 2.63
CA ALA A 319 -27.98 33.41 4.04
C ALA A 319 -27.07 34.62 4.36
N ALA A 320 -26.13 34.93 3.45
CA ALA A 320 -25.28 36.12 3.56
C ALA A 320 -26.09 37.43 3.61
N LYS A 321 -27.14 37.56 2.79
CA LYS A 321 -28.05 38.73 2.79
C LYS A 321 -28.89 38.83 4.08
N GLN A 322 -29.29 37.69 4.64
CA GLN A 322 -30.02 37.66 5.91
C GLN A 322 -29.12 38.02 7.08
N CYS A 323 -27.87 37.54 7.10
CA CYS A 323 -26.86 37.90 8.10
C CYS A 323 -26.64 39.41 8.17
N VAL A 324 -26.48 40.08 7.02
CA VAL A 324 -26.32 41.55 6.98
C VAL A 324 -27.52 42.30 7.58
N LYS A 325 -28.75 41.84 7.34
CA LYS A 325 -29.96 42.48 7.90
C LYS A 325 -30.11 42.28 9.40
N VAL A 326 -29.66 41.14 9.91
CA VAL A 326 -29.85 40.76 11.32
C VAL A 326 -28.71 41.30 12.20
N MET A 327 -27.48 41.33 11.68
CA MET A 327 -26.28 41.77 12.40
C MET A 327 -26.00 43.26 12.22
N GLY A 328 -26.39 43.85 11.09
CA GLY A 328 -26.23 45.27 10.84
C GLY A 328 -27.04 46.12 11.82
N GLY A 329 -26.34 46.88 12.68
CA GLY A 329 -26.96 47.81 13.61
C GLY A 329 -27.16 47.29 15.05
N ARG A 330 -26.70 46.07 15.37
CA ARG A 330 -26.66 45.56 16.75
C ARG A 330 -25.54 46.22 17.57
N PHE A 331 -25.73 46.36 18.87
CA PHE A 331 -24.69 46.87 19.78
C PHE A 331 -23.92 45.69 20.39
N PHE A 332 -22.60 45.70 20.25
CA PHE A 332 -21.68 44.72 20.82
C PHE A 332 -20.52 45.47 21.48
N GLY A 333 -20.19 45.17 22.74
CA GLY A 333 -19.10 45.85 23.47
C GLY A 333 -19.22 47.39 23.56
N GLY A 334 -20.44 47.95 23.50
CA GLY A 334 -20.66 49.41 23.51
C GLY A 334 -20.52 50.11 22.15
N THR A 335 -20.23 49.37 21.07
CA THR A 335 -20.10 49.89 19.69
C THR A 335 -21.16 49.26 18.78
N GLN A 336 -21.57 49.97 17.72
CA GLN A 336 -22.57 49.46 16.78
C GLN A 336 -21.90 48.66 15.66
N VAL A 337 -22.30 47.40 15.48
CA VAL A 337 -21.76 46.49 14.47
C VAL A 337 -22.24 46.90 13.08
N VAL A 338 -21.29 47.00 12.14
CA VAL A 338 -21.55 47.29 10.73
C VAL A 338 -21.33 46.02 9.92
N ALA A 339 -22.38 45.54 9.25
CA ALA A 339 -22.35 44.34 8.42
C ALA A 339 -22.66 44.69 6.96
N TYR A 340 -21.88 44.19 5.99
CA TYR A 340 -22.18 44.33 4.56
C TYR A 340 -21.57 43.17 3.74
N ILE A 341 -22.07 42.98 2.51
CA ILE A 341 -21.56 41.96 1.58
C ILE A 341 -20.31 42.50 0.89
N SER A 342 -19.25 41.71 0.85
CA SER A 342 -17.96 42.08 0.25
C SER A 342 -18.09 42.23 -1.27
N ASP A 343 -17.40 43.23 -1.85
CA ASP A 343 -17.28 43.45 -3.29
C ASP A 343 -15.94 42.95 -3.87
N GLY A 344 -15.06 42.40 -3.02
CA GLY A 344 -13.75 41.87 -3.39
C GLY A 344 -12.64 42.92 -3.56
N SER A 345 -12.89 44.19 -3.24
CA SER A 345 -11.90 45.27 -3.41
C SER A 345 -11.10 45.61 -2.14
N GLU A 346 -11.56 45.19 -0.97
CA GLU A 346 -10.96 45.50 0.33
C GLU A 346 -9.98 44.39 0.78
N LYS A 347 -8.74 44.76 1.14
CA LYS A 347 -7.71 43.86 1.70
C LYS A 347 -7.43 44.25 3.16
N PHE A 348 -7.55 43.29 4.09
CA PHE A 348 -7.33 43.48 5.54
C PHE A 348 -6.08 42.74 6.01
N LYS A 349 -5.34 43.28 6.98
CA LYS A 349 -4.08 42.70 7.49
C LYS A 349 -4.34 41.76 8.68
N LYS A 350 -3.68 40.59 8.70
CA LYS A 350 -3.71 39.61 9.82
C LYS A 350 -2.28 39.23 10.26
N THR A 351 -2.07 38.90 11.53
CA THR A 351 -0.87 38.18 12.02
C THR A 351 -0.99 36.68 11.73
N ASN A 352 0.09 36.06 11.27
CA ASN A 352 0.09 34.65 10.87
C ASN A 352 0.28 33.75 12.12
N GLU A 353 -0.76 33.02 12.53
CA GLU A 353 -0.75 32.14 13.72
C GLU A 353 0.32 31.02 13.66
N LYS A 354 0.73 30.60 12.45
CA LYS A 354 1.85 29.66 12.28
C LYS A 354 3.19 30.27 12.69
N ARG A 355 3.37 31.57 12.52
CA ARG A 355 4.63 32.28 12.77
C ARG A 355 4.83 32.57 14.26
N ALA A 356 3.78 32.94 15.00
CA ALA A 356 3.87 33.15 16.45
C ALA A 356 4.17 31.85 17.21
N ALA A 357 3.58 30.72 16.80
CA ALA A 357 3.89 29.40 17.38
C ALA A 357 5.32 28.90 17.04
N LEU A 358 5.89 29.37 15.92
CA LEU A 358 7.27 29.10 15.52
C LEU A 358 8.27 30.04 16.21
N GLU A 359 7.90 31.30 16.46
CA GLU A 359 8.69 32.29 17.21
C GLU A 359 8.74 31.91 18.71
N ASP A 360 7.62 31.49 19.32
CA ASP A 360 7.59 30.98 20.72
C ASP A 360 8.39 29.67 20.90
N MET A 361 8.48 28.82 19.86
CA MET A 361 9.35 27.63 19.86
C MET A 361 10.82 27.94 19.54
N ALA A 362 11.10 29.05 18.85
CA ALA A 362 12.45 29.51 18.54
C ALA A 362 13.07 30.23 19.76
N GLU A 363 12.32 31.07 20.47
CA GLU A 363 12.81 31.75 21.68
C GLU A 363 13.15 30.76 22.81
N GLY A 364 12.43 29.64 22.92
CA GLY A 364 12.77 28.56 23.85
C GLY A 364 13.99 27.72 23.44
N ARG A 365 14.41 27.76 22.17
CA ARG A 365 15.60 27.08 21.65
C ARG A 365 16.85 27.93 21.78
N ASP A 366 16.72 29.22 21.49
CA ASP A 366 17.83 30.16 21.52
C ASP A 366 18.38 30.33 22.96
N GLU A 367 17.51 30.33 23.99
CA GLU A 367 17.97 30.36 25.40
C GLU A 367 18.68 29.07 25.87
N GLU A 368 18.35 27.92 25.29
CA GLU A 368 18.98 26.64 25.64
C GLU A 368 20.30 26.43 24.86
N GLU A 369 20.34 26.90 23.61
CA GLU A 369 21.52 26.92 22.75
C GLU A 369 22.55 27.94 23.24
N ASP A 370 22.14 29.14 23.67
CA ASP A 370 23.03 30.13 24.31
C ASP A 370 23.62 29.60 25.63
N ARG A 371 22.84 28.85 26.44
CA ARG A 371 23.36 28.21 27.67
C ARG A 371 24.32 27.05 27.38
N LEU A 372 24.10 26.31 26.30
CA LEU A 372 24.97 25.22 25.86
C LEU A 372 26.26 25.75 25.23
N ASP A 373 26.20 26.87 24.52
CA ASP A 373 27.36 27.57 23.94
C ASP A 373 28.17 28.31 25.00
N GLU A 374 27.55 28.90 26.02
CA GLU A 374 28.26 29.49 27.16
C GLU A 374 28.97 28.41 28.01
N PHE A 375 28.36 27.21 28.11
CA PHE A 375 28.98 26.03 28.74
C PHE A 375 30.07 25.37 27.87
N GLY A 376 29.90 25.37 26.55
CA GLY A 376 30.89 24.88 25.58
C GLY A 376 32.12 25.79 25.49
N SER A 377 31.91 27.10 25.46
CA SER A 377 32.98 28.11 25.49
C SER A 377 33.80 28.05 26.79
N TRP A 378 33.15 27.73 27.92
CA TRP A 378 33.83 27.47 29.20
C TRP A 378 34.70 26.19 29.18
N LEU A 379 34.30 25.16 28.43
CA LEU A 379 35.05 23.91 28.27
C LEU A 379 36.24 24.04 27.29
N GLU A 380 36.14 24.91 26.28
CA GLU A 380 37.15 25.02 25.22
C GLU A 380 38.31 25.98 25.51
N ASN A 381 38.19 26.88 26.50
CA ASN A 381 39.26 27.83 26.86
C ASN A 381 39.64 27.83 28.37
N PRO A 382 40.39 26.83 28.87
CA PRO A 382 40.89 26.83 30.25
C PRO A 382 42.12 27.73 30.46
N GLY A 383 42.25 28.82 29.71
CA GLY A 383 43.56 29.46 29.43
C GLY A 383 43.57 30.98 29.31
N ASP A 384 42.81 31.72 30.11
CA ASP A 384 43.18 33.11 30.43
C ASP A 384 42.70 33.50 31.84
N SER A 385 43.66 33.58 32.77
CA SER A 385 43.49 34.20 34.08
C SER A 385 44.58 35.25 34.24
N PRO A 386 44.25 36.54 34.45
CA PRO A 386 45.26 37.52 34.78
C PRO A 386 45.73 37.33 36.23
N ALA A 387 47.05 37.34 36.39
CA ALA A 387 47.77 37.07 37.62
C ALA A 387 47.53 38.09 38.76
N LEU A 388 47.63 37.60 40.01
CA LEU A 388 48.50 38.23 41.01
C LEU A 388 48.95 37.24 42.12
N SER A 389 50.28 37.07 42.14
CA SER A 389 51.21 36.69 43.23
C SER A 389 51.34 35.23 43.74
N ARG A 390 52.47 34.61 43.33
CA ARG A 390 53.29 33.55 43.98
C ARG A 390 53.91 34.04 45.32
N PRO A 391 54.63 33.21 46.14
CA PRO A 391 55.22 31.86 45.93
C PRO A 391 54.88 30.87 47.10
N ASP A 392 55.28 29.60 47.19
CA ASP A 392 56.47 28.85 46.74
C ASP A 392 56.20 27.31 46.82
N ARG A 393 57.00 26.51 46.10
CA ARG A 393 56.98 25.04 46.07
C ARG A 393 58.03 24.45 47.01
N SER A 394 57.71 23.33 47.67
CA SER A 394 58.66 22.20 47.85
C SER A 394 57.94 20.90 48.25
N ARG A 395 58.29 19.80 47.55
CA ARG A 395 58.14 18.38 47.96
C ARG A 395 59.18 18.06 49.08
N PRO A 396 59.26 16.84 49.68
CA PRO A 396 58.50 15.60 49.51
C PRO A 396 58.08 14.94 50.86
N ASP A 397 57.40 13.78 50.84
CA ASP A 397 57.91 12.52 51.44
C ASP A 397 56.83 11.49 51.86
N HIS A 398 57.09 10.25 51.41
CA HIS A 398 57.02 9.00 52.16
C HIS A 398 55.69 8.25 52.50
N LEU A 399 55.64 7.03 51.94
CA LEU A 399 55.46 5.70 52.58
C LEU A 399 54.11 4.94 52.47
N LEU A 400 54.25 3.78 51.82
CA LEU A 400 53.85 2.42 52.23
C LEU A 400 52.36 2.00 52.27
N LEU A 401 51.97 1.22 51.25
CA LEU A 401 51.67 -0.24 51.27
C LEU A 401 51.05 -0.91 52.55
N PRO A 402 50.31 -2.04 52.39
CA PRO A 402 48.99 -2.40 52.97
C PRO A 402 49.16 -3.51 54.05
N PRO A 403 48.29 -4.54 54.33
CA PRO A 403 46.89 -4.87 54.03
C PRO A 403 46.10 -5.35 55.32
N PRO A 404 45.44 -6.55 55.42
CA PRO A 404 44.00 -6.81 55.31
C PRO A 404 43.36 -7.47 56.59
N VAL A 405 42.11 -7.98 56.47
CA VAL A 405 41.57 -9.27 57.03
C VAL A 405 40.25 -9.20 57.83
N SER A 406 39.25 -9.91 57.27
CA SER A 406 38.15 -10.72 57.84
C SER A 406 37.05 -10.14 58.75
N SER A 407 35.78 -10.35 58.35
CA SER A 407 34.86 -11.42 58.86
C SER A 407 33.40 -10.96 58.91
N SER A 408 32.51 -11.73 58.27
CA SER A 408 31.04 -11.70 58.38
C SER A 408 30.57 -12.53 59.60
N PRO A 409 29.26 -12.75 59.92
CA PRO A 409 28.00 -12.26 59.34
C PRO A 409 26.88 -11.87 60.37
N ASN A 410 25.72 -11.46 59.82
CA ASN A 410 24.34 -11.60 60.32
C ASN A 410 23.70 -10.64 61.37
N ASP A 411 22.70 -9.92 60.81
CA ASP A 411 21.30 -9.80 61.23
C ASP A 411 20.80 -8.65 62.13
N THR A 412 20.09 -7.76 61.42
CA THR A 412 18.74 -7.23 61.71
C THR A 412 18.47 -6.63 63.09
N PHE A 413 18.71 -5.31 63.14
CA PHE A 413 18.16 -4.39 64.10
C PHE A 413 16.75 -3.99 63.67
N ASP A 414 15.76 -4.58 64.35
CA ASP A 414 14.37 -4.16 64.31
C ASP A 414 14.17 -2.99 65.28
N ARG A 415 13.29 -2.06 64.90
CA ARG A 415 12.59 -1.07 65.75
C ARG A 415 13.40 0.04 66.43
N CYS A 416 13.30 1.25 65.88
CA CYS A 416 12.68 2.37 66.59
C CYS A 416 12.47 3.58 65.67
N LEU A 417 11.30 4.22 65.81
CA LEU A 417 10.88 5.55 65.32
C LEU A 417 9.96 5.56 64.10
N ALA A 418 8.74 5.06 64.32
CA ALA A 418 7.55 5.74 63.82
C ALA A 418 7.15 6.84 64.81
N LEU A 419 6.69 7.97 64.26
CA LEU A 419 6.01 9.14 64.85
C LEU A 419 6.81 10.41 64.63
N PHE A 420 6.51 11.14 63.55
CA PHE A 420 6.11 12.55 63.55
C PHE A 420 6.13 13.13 62.12
N PHE A 421 5.00 13.75 61.75
CA PHE A 421 4.77 14.70 60.64
C PHE A 421 4.47 14.19 59.22
N ASP A 422 3.23 14.45 58.83
CA ASP A 422 2.74 14.89 57.51
C ASP A 422 1.99 16.22 57.76
N PRO A 423 1.68 17.12 56.79
CA PRO A 423 2.09 17.27 55.38
C PRO A 423 2.58 18.71 55.06
N THR A 424 2.82 18.99 53.77
CA THR A 424 2.99 20.29 53.07
C THR A 424 4.41 20.75 52.78
N SER A 425 4.97 20.29 51.65
CA SER A 425 5.64 21.12 50.63
C SER A 425 6.18 20.21 49.52
N ASN A 426 5.35 19.96 48.51
CA ASN A 426 5.77 19.37 47.24
C ASN A 426 6.51 20.43 46.43
N TYR A 427 7.84 20.36 46.32
CA TYR A 427 8.63 20.79 45.16
C TYR A 427 10.03 20.20 45.35
N LEU A 428 10.53 19.44 44.36
CA LEU A 428 11.82 18.72 44.30
C LEU A 428 11.78 17.21 44.61
N SER A 429 11.08 16.43 43.78
CA SER A 429 11.53 15.08 43.38
C SER A 429 10.66 14.55 42.22
N GLN A 430 11.05 14.84 40.98
CA GLN A 430 10.44 14.24 39.79
C GLN A 430 11.51 13.64 38.86
N PHE A 431 12.52 13.01 39.46
CA PHE A 431 13.39 12.05 38.81
C PHE A 431 13.60 10.88 39.79
N ALA A 432 13.33 9.66 39.32
CA ALA A 432 13.45 8.38 40.01
C ALA A 432 12.26 7.93 40.88
N PHE A 433 11.15 7.58 40.24
CA PHE A 433 10.25 6.51 40.69
C PHE A 433 9.70 5.76 39.45
N PHE A 434 10.52 4.86 38.89
CA PHE A 434 10.00 3.72 38.14
C PHE A 434 9.78 2.62 39.18
N GLU A 435 8.68 2.74 39.93
CA GLU A 435 8.16 1.63 40.71
C GLU A 435 7.66 0.58 39.72
N GLU A 436 8.07 -0.67 39.91
CA GLU A 436 7.57 -1.83 39.19
C GLU A 436 6.05 -1.92 39.37
N THR A 437 5.32 -1.34 38.42
CA THR A 437 3.89 -1.63 38.26
C THR A 437 3.74 -3.14 38.02
N PRO A 438 2.86 -3.85 38.74
CA PRO A 438 2.60 -5.26 38.49
C PRO A 438 2.18 -5.41 37.03
N VAL A 439 2.80 -6.37 36.33
CA VAL A 439 2.48 -6.68 34.93
C VAL A 439 1.00 -7.04 34.86
N THR A 440 0.16 -6.10 34.47
CA THR A 440 -1.23 -6.38 34.11
C THR A 440 -1.18 -7.48 33.06
N MET A 441 -1.80 -8.64 33.30
CA MET A 441 -1.84 -9.73 32.32
C MET A 441 -2.64 -9.25 31.11
N ARG A 442 -2.13 -9.49 29.90
CA ARG A 442 -2.67 -8.90 28.68
C ARG A 442 -2.88 -9.96 27.62
N GLU A 443 -4.11 -10.41 27.44
CA GLU A 443 -4.46 -11.56 26.59
C GLU A 443 -4.86 -11.16 25.16
N ILE A 444 -4.69 -12.09 24.22
CA ILE A 444 -5.09 -11.94 22.82
C ILE A 444 -6.01 -13.11 22.47
N VAL A 445 -7.17 -12.80 21.91
CA VAL A 445 -8.07 -13.81 21.35
C VAL A 445 -7.71 -14.01 19.88
N HIS A 446 -7.41 -15.25 19.52
CA HIS A 446 -7.05 -15.60 18.15
C HIS A 446 -8.24 -16.21 17.40
N LEU A 447 -8.44 -15.78 16.17
CA LEU A 447 -9.58 -16.12 15.33
C LEU A 447 -9.08 -16.67 14.00
N GLN A 448 -9.61 -17.81 13.59
CA GLN A 448 -9.22 -18.48 12.36
C GLN A 448 -10.44 -18.66 11.50
N THR A 449 -10.47 -18.04 10.31
CA THR A 449 -11.64 -18.10 9.43
C THR A 449 -11.31 -18.75 8.09
N GLY A 450 -12.16 -19.69 7.70
CA GLY A 450 -12.08 -20.42 6.43
C GLY A 450 -10.91 -21.40 6.33
N GLN A 451 -10.85 -22.12 5.22
CA GLN A 451 -9.89 -23.20 5.00
C GLN A 451 -8.42 -22.75 5.18
N CYS A 452 -8.01 -21.66 4.52
CA CYS A 452 -6.64 -21.16 4.59
C CYS A 452 -6.29 -20.65 6.00
N GLY A 453 -7.20 -19.89 6.62
CA GLY A 453 -7.01 -19.35 7.97
C GLY A 453 -6.82 -20.46 9.02
N ASN A 454 -7.65 -21.50 8.98
CA ASN A 454 -7.54 -22.64 9.89
C ASN A 454 -6.26 -23.46 9.68
N GLN A 455 -5.80 -23.65 8.44
CA GLN A 455 -4.53 -24.36 8.18
C GLN A 455 -3.31 -23.59 8.67
N ILE A 456 -3.25 -22.28 8.40
CA ILE A 456 -2.17 -21.41 8.87
C ILE A 456 -2.21 -21.30 10.39
N GLY A 457 -3.39 -21.12 10.95
CA GLY A 457 -3.62 -21.04 12.38
C GLY A 457 -3.20 -22.32 13.11
N ALA A 458 -3.51 -23.50 12.56
CA ALA A 458 -3.04 -24.78 13.11
C ALA A 458 -1.49 -24.87 13.10
N ALA A 459 -0.84 -24.46 12.01
CA ALA A 459 0.61 -24.41 11.92
C ALA A 459 1.24 -23.38 12.89
N PHE A 460 0.57 -22.25 13.09
CA PHE A 460 0.95 -21.23 14.07
C PHE A 460 0.91 -21.81 15.50
N TRP A 461 -0.21 -22.40 15.91
CA TRP A 461 -0.35 -23.02 17.24
C TRP A 461 0.66 -24.14 17.48
N GLN A 462 0.94 -24.97 16.47
CA GLN A 462 1.98 -25.98 16.56
C GLN A 462 3.37 -25.37 16.80
N THR A 463 3.66 -24.24 16.14
CA THR A 463 4.95 -23.54 16.27
C THR A 463 5.08 -22.90 17.65
N ILE A 464 4.10 -22.13 18.09
CA ILE A 464 4.17 -21.44 19.39
C ILE A 464 4.08 -22.43 20.57
N SER A 465 3.28 -23.50 20.46
CA SER A 465 3.26 -24.56 21.49
C SER A 465 4.63 -25.21 21.63
N GLY A 466 5.31 -25.47 20.50
CA GLY A 466 6.67 -25.98 20.50
C GLY A 466 7.71 -25.00 21.08
N GLU A 467 7.51 -23.68 20.94
CA GLU A 467 8.39 -22.67 21.53
C GLU A 467 8.18 -22.50 23.03
N HIS A 468 6.94 -22.65 23.51
CA HIS A 468 6.61 -22.63 24.93
C HIS A 468 6.82 -24.00 25.62
N GLY A 469 7.24 -25.04 24.89
CA GLY A 469 7.51 -26.36 25.45
C GLY A 469 6.25 -27.16 25.83
N LEU A 470 5.12 -26.84 25.22
CA LEU A 470 3.87 -27.57 25.37
C LEU A 470 3.86 -28.81 24.46
N ASP A 471 3.39 -29.94 25.01
CA ASP A 471 3.12 -31.14 24.22
C ASP A 471 1.73 -31.10 23.55
N GLY A 472 1.42 -32.10 22.72
CA GLY A 472 0.12 -32.21 22.04
C GLY A 472 -1.08 -32.36 22.98
N SER A 473 -0.86 -32.63 24.27
CA SER A 473 -1.90 -32.72 25.28
C SER A 473 -2.09 -31.41 26.06
N GLY A 474 -1.23 -30.42 25.85
CA GLY A 474 -1.23 -29.11 26.51
C GLY A 474 -0.47 -29.07 27.82
N VAL A 475 0.33 -30.11 28.14
CA VAL A 475 1.14 -30.14 29.36
C VAL A 475 2.49 -29.49 29.08
N TYR A 476 2.93 -28.64 30.02
CA TYR A 476 4.23 -27.99 29.95
C TYR A 476 5.36 -28.98 30.28
N ASN A 477 6.21 -29.25 29.30
CA ASN A 477 7.43 -30.05 29.42
C ASN A 477 8.68 -29.20 29.06
N GLY A 478 8.57 -27.88 29.20
CA GLY A 478 9.65 -26.95 28.89
C GLY A 478 10.79 -26.98 29.92
N THR A 479 11.88 -26.30 29.58
CA THR A 479 13.11 -26.27 30.39
C THR A 479 13.46 -24.89 30.92
N SER A 480 12.73 -23.85 30.52
CA SER A 480 13.07 -22.44 30.79
C SER A 480 11.87 -21.68 31.36
N ASP A 481 12.07 -21.03 32.51
CA ASP A 481 11.03 -20.25 33.22
C ASP A 481 10.50 -19.08 32.37
N LEU A 482 11.34 -18.50 31.51
CA LEU A 482 10.93 -17.46 30.55
C LEU A 482 9.84 -17.91 29.56
N GLN A 483 9.64 -19.22 29.38
CA GLN A 483 8.56 -19.75 28.55
C GLN A 483 7.20 -19.67 29.25
N LEU A 484 7.18 -19.65 30.59
CA LEU A 484 5.96 -19.60 31.41
C LEU A 484 5.51 -18.16 31.67
N GLU A 485 6.45 -17.22 31.78
CA GLU A 485 6.20 -15.85 32.27
C GLU A 485 5.10 -15.08 31.53
N ARG A 486 4.94 -15.30 30.22
CA ARG A 486 3.89 -14.68 29.39
C ARG A 486 3.09 -15.69 28.56
N MET A 487 2.98 -16.93 29.06
CA MET A 487 2.16 -17.95 28.39
C MET A 487 0.69 -17.55 28.28
N ASN A 488 0.23 -16.80 29.28
CA ASN A 488 -1.17 -16.38 29.48
C ASN A 488 -1.69 -15.46 28.35
N VAL A 489 -0.79 -14.89 27.55
CA VAL A 489 -1.15 -14.02 26.42
C VAL A 489 -1.98 -14.79 25.37
N TYR A 490 -1.58 -16.03 25.07
CA TYR A 490 -2.24 -16.88 24.05
C TYR A 490 -2.89 -18.13 24.63
N PHE A 491 -2.52 -18.54 25.84
CA PHE A 491 -3.01 -19.78 26.44
C PHE A 491 -3.77 -19.52 27.73
N ASN A 492 -4.88 -20.21 27.90
CA ASN A 492 -5.66 -20.28 29.14
C ASN A 492 -5.10 -21.41 30.00
N GLU A 493 -4.78 -21.11 31.26
CA GLU A 493 -4.39 -22.11 32.23
C GLU A 493 -5.64 -22.85 32.74
N ALA A 494 -5.77 -24.12 32.33
CA ALA A 494 -6.80 -25.02 32.80
C ALA A 494 -6.31 -25.87 33.99
N SER A 495 -7.25 -26.49 34.69
CA SER A 495 -6.94 -27.38 35.81
C SER A 495 -5.96 -28.50 35.43
N GLY A 496 -4.92 -28.69 36.24
CA GLY A 496 -3.93 -29.76 36.05
C GLY A 496 -2.70 -29.36 35.24
N ASN A 497 -2.28 -28.08 35.31
CA ASN A 497 -1.14 -27.52 34.56
C ASN A 497 -1.25 -27.76 33.04
N LYS A 498 -2.49 -27.71 32.54
CA LYS A 498 -2.80 -27.86 31.13
C LYS A 498 -3.09 -26.49 30.54
N TYR A 499 -2.40 -26.14 29.47
CA TYR A 499 -2.57 -24.87 28.77
C TYR A 499 -3.39 -25.09 27.51
N VAL A 500 -4.46 -24.32 27.36
CA VAL A 500 -5.41 -24.42 26.23
C VAL A 500 -5.35 -23.13 25.41
N PRO A 501 -5.14 -23.20 24.08
CA PRO A 501 -5.17 -22.05 23.18
C PRO A 501 -6.45 -21.22 23.31
N ARG A 502 -6.30 -19.89 23.42
CA ARG A 502 -7.40 -18.93 23.31
C ARG A 502 -7.72 -18.69 21.82
N ALA A 503 -8.17 -19.75 21.16
CA ALA A 503 -8.46 -19.77 19.73
C ALA A 503 -9.94 -20.05 19.46
N VAL A 504 -10.51 -19.37 18.47
CA VAL A 504 -11.83 -19.62 17.90
C VAL A 504 -11.63 -20.04 16.44
N LEU A 505 -12.13 -21.22 16.10
CA LEU A 505 -12.01 -21.79 14.76
C LEU A 505 -13.36 -21.73 14.07
N VAL A 506 -13.37 -21.11 12.90
CA VAL A 506 -14.58 -20.79 12.15
C VAL A 506 -14.42 -21.25 10.72
N ASP A 507 -15.39 -22.01 10.23
CA ASP A 507 -15.51 -22.31 8.80
C ASP A 507 -16.96 -22.62 8.45
N LEU A 508 -17.39 -22.23 7.26
CA LEU A 508 -18.70 -22.59 6.75
C LEU A 508 -18.72 -24.07 6.27
N GLU A 509 -17.54 -24.65 6.06
CA GLU A 509 -17.38 -26.06 5.69
C GLU A 509 -16.94 -26.93 6.89
N PRO A 510 -17.63 -28.05 7.15
CA PRO A 510 -17.27 -28.94 8.25
C PRO A 510 -15.96 -29.72 8.01
N GLY A 511 -15.60 -29.96 6.75
CA GLY A 511 -14.43 -30.79 6.39
C GLY A 511 -13.09 -30.24 6.89
N THR A 512 -12.95 -28.92 6.95
CA THR A 512 -11.75 -28.26 7.50
C THR A 512 -11.56 -28.59 8.99
N MET A 513 -12.65 -28.67 9.75
CA MET A 513 -12.60 -28.91 11.19
C MET A 513 -12.13 -30.32 11.53
N ASP A 514 -12.56 -31.31 10.74
CA ASP A 514 -12.10 -32.69 10.89
C ASP A 514 -10.60 -32.81 10.60
N ALA A 515 -10.10 -32.09 9.60
CA ALA A 515 -8.67 -32.05 9.28
C ALA A 515 -7.85 -31.41 10.41
N VAL A 516 -8.32 -30.31 11.01
CA VAL A 516 -7.64 -29.67 12.15
C VAL A 516 -7.66 -30.58 13.38
N ARG A 517 -8.78 -31.25 13.66
CA ARG A 517 -8.92 -32.17 14.80
C ARG A 517 -8.06 -33.42 14.66
N ALA A 518 -7.90 -33.93 13.44
CA ALA A 518 -6.99 -35.04 13.11
C ALA A 518 -5.51 -34.62 13.13
N GLY A 519 -5.23 -33.31 13.14
CA GLY A 519 -3.88 -32.77 13.22
C GLY A 519 -3.17 -33.08 14.55
N PRO A 520 -1.83 -32.91 14.60
CA PRO A 520 -1.01 -33.29 15.76
C PRO A 520 -1.37 -32.55 17.05
N PHE A 521 -1.90 -31.33 16.95
CA PHE A 521 -2.35 -30.50 18.08
C PHE A 521 -3.87 -30.30 18.07
N GLY A 522 -4.63 -31.09 17.31
CA GLY A 522 -6.08 -30.93 17.19
C GLY A 522 -6.85 -31.12 18.51
N GLN A 523 -6.33 -31.97 19.40
CA GLN A 523 -6.91 -32.23 20.73
C GLN A 523 -6.61 -31.14 21.77
N LEU A 524 -5.75 -30.18 21.41
CA LEU A 524 -5.36 -29.07 22.28
C LEU A 524 -6.47 -28.00 22.34
N PHE A 525 -7.20 -27.81 21.24
CA PHE A 525 -8.28 -26.83 21.13
C PHE A 525 -9.52 -27.22 21.95
N ARG A 526 -10.20 -26.22 22.51
CA ARG A 526 -11.46 -26.43 23.22
C ARG A 526 -12.56 -26.83 22.20
N PRO A 527 -13.27 -27.95 22.39
CA PRO A 527 -14.35 -28.37 21.48
C PRO A 527 -15.46 -27.34 21.30
N ASP A 528 -15.74 -26.55 22.34
CA ASP A 528 -16.77 -25.50 22.33
C ASP A 528 -16.38 -24.27 21.49
N ASN A 529 -15.12 -24.17 21.06
CA ASN A 529 -14.61 -23.07 20.25
C ASN A 529 -14.55 -23.40 18.75
N PHE A 530 -15.07 -24.56 18.36
CA PHE A 530 -15.28 -24.93 16.97
C PHE A 530 -16.69 -24.50 16.56
N VAL A 531 -16.77 -23.48 15.70
CA VAL A 531 -18.02 -23.01 15.12
C VAL A 531 -17.97 -23.31 13.63
N PHE A 532 -18.90 -24.13 13.15
CA PHE A 532 -18.91 -24.49 11.74
C PHE A 532 -20.31 -24.53 11.14
N GLY A 533 -20.39 -24.16 9.86
CA GLY A 533 -21.60 -24.25 9.05
C GLY A 533 -21.82 -25.64 8.47
N GLN A 534 -22.96 -25.79 7.78
CA GLN A 534 -23.26 -26.98 6.96
C GLN A 534 -23.08 -26.72 5.46
N SER A 535 -23.08 -25.45 5.07
CA SER A 535 -23.08 -24.97 3.68
C SER A 535 -21.82 -24.13 3.46
N GLY A 536 -21.01 -24.48 2.46
CA GLY A 536 -19.79 -23.74 2.14
C GLY A 536 -20.06 -22.48 1.31
N ALA A 537 -19.17 -21.48 1.42
CA ALA A 537 -19.30 -20.25 0.63
C ALA A 537 -18.95 -20.42 -0.87
N GLY A 538 -18.31 -21.53 -1.27
CA GLY A 538 -18.01 -21.83 -2.68
C GLY A 538 -17.19 -20.74 -3.39
N ASN A 539 -16.17 -20.18 -2.72
CA ASN A 539 -15.34 -19.06 -3.21
C ASN A 539 -16.13 -17.78 -3.58
N ASN A 540 -17.31 -17.59 -3.01
CA ASN A 540 -18.11 -16.38 -3.19
C ASN A 540 -18.09 -15.53 -1.90
N TRP A 541 -17.52 -14.32 -1.99
CA TRP A 541 -17.47 -13.38 -0.86
C TRP A 541 -18.86 -12.95 -0.40
N ALA A 542 -19.81 -12.71 -1.32
CA ALA A 542 -21.16 -12.27 -0.96
C ALA A 542 -21.91 -13.33 -0.13
N LYS A 543 -21.70 -14.62 -0.43
CA LYS A 543 -22.23 -15.70 0.41
C LYS A 543 -21.68 -15.68 1.82
N GLY A 544 -20.36 -15.48 1.94
CA GLY A 544 -19.70 -15.37 3.22
C GLY A 544 -20.10 -14.12 4.01
N HIS A 545 -20.45 -13.02 3.33
CA HIS A 545 -20.71 -11.74 3.98
C HIS A 545 -22.19 -11.48 4.28
N TYR A 546 -23.10 -11.84 3.37
CA TYR A 546 -24.51 -11.47 3.44
C TYR A 546 -25.46 -12.62 3.74
N THR A 547 -25.14 -13.86 3.34
CA THR A 547 -26.05 -15.01 3.50
C THR A 547 -25.55 -15.99 4.55
N GLU A 548 -24.82 -17.03 4.15
CA GLU A 548 -24.39 -18.14 5.02
C GLU A 548 -23.53 -17.67 6.20
N GLY A 549 -22.59 -16.75 5.95
CA GLY A 549 -21.74 -16.24 7.03
C GLY A 549 -22.48 -15.30 7.99
N ALA A 550 -23.51 -14.59 7.53
CA ALA A 550 -24.35 -13.75 8.38
C ALA A 550 -25.24 -14.59 9.31
N GLU A 551 -25.65 -15.79 8.91
CA GLU A 551 -26.38 -16.71 9.79
C GLU A 551 -25.48 -17.31 10.89
N LEU A 552 -24.19 -17.51 10.60
CA LEU A 552 -23.24 -18.13 11.52
C LEU A 552 -22.52 -17.12 12.44
N VAL A 553 -22.38 -15.85 12.02
CA VAL A 553 -21.54 -14.85 12.70
C VAL A 553 -21.97 -14.63 14.16
N ASP A 554 -23.28 -14.61 14.45
CA ASP A 554 -23.78 -14.38 15.81
C ASP A 554 -23.29 -15.49 16.79
N GLN A 555 -23.28 -16.74 16.32
CA GLN A 555 -22.74 -17.86 17.12
C GLN A 555 -21.24 -17.71 17.36
N VAL A 556 -20.49 -17.24 16.36
CA VAL A 556 -19.05 -16.98 16.50
C VAL A 556 -18.81 -15.87 17.51
N VAL A 557 -19.52 -14.75 17.39
CA VAL A 557 -19.39 -13.60 18.28
C VAL A 557 -19.73 -13.99 19.71
N ASP A 558 -20.72 -14.85 19.95
CA ASP A 558 -21.00 -15.37 21.30
C ASP A 558 -19.85 -16.19 21.91
N VAL A 559 -19.12 -16.96 21.08
CA VAL A 559 -17.91 -17.65 21.54
C VAL A 559 -16.77 -16.66 21.80
N VAL A 560 -16.63 -15.65 20.94
CA VAL A 560 -15.65 -14.57 21.13
C VAL A 560 -15.90 -13.80 22.41
N ARG A 561 -17.16 -13.45 22.71
CA ARG A 561 -17.59 -12.83 23.98
C ARG A 561 -17.16 -13.66 25.17
N ARG A 562 -17.45 -14.97 25.14
CA ARG A 562 -17.07 -15.89 26.22
C ARG A 562 -15.56 -15.93 26.46
N GLU A 563 -14.77 -15.95 25.38
CA GLU A 563 -13.30 -15.93 25.50
C GLU A 563 -12.77 -14.55 25.92
N ALA A 564 -13.42 -13.45 25.52
CA ALA A 564 -13.09 -12.09 25.93
C ALA A 564 -13.41 -11.83 27.41
N GLU A 565 -14.55 -12.32 27.91
CA GLU A 565 -14.93 -12.27 29.34
C GLU A 565 -14.00 -13.12 30.21
N GLY A 566 -13.38 -14.15 29.62
CA GLY A 566 -12.36 -14.98 30.28
C GLY A 566 -10.95 -14.37 30.28
N CYS A 567 -10.78 -13.11 29.87
CA CYS A 567 -9.51 -12.37 29.93
C CYS A 567 -9.52 -11.40 31.11
N ASP A 568 -8.38 -11.23 31.78
CA ASP A 568 -8.23 -10.19 32.80
C ASP A 568 -8.11 -8.80 32.14
N CYS A 569 -7.33 -8.68 31.06
CA CYS A 569 -7.23 -7.45 30.27
C CYS A 569 -6.94 -7.76 28.79
N LEU A 570 -8.01 -7.89 28.00
CA LEU A 570 -7.92 -8.13 26.57
C LEU A 570 -7.15 -7.02 25.83
N GLN A 571 -6.04 -7.34 25.16
CA GLN A 571 -5.34 -6.41 24.26
C GLN A 571 -6.15 -6.16 22.99
N GLY A 572 -6.63 -7.26 22.40
CA GLY A 572 -7.15 -7.23 21.05
C GLY A 572 -7.40 -8.62 20.48
N PHE A 573 -7.72 -8.62 19.19
CA PHE A 573 -8.05 -9.78 18.40
C PHE A 573 -7.02 -9.97 17.30
N GLN A 574 -6.65 -11.23 17.07
CA GLN A 574 -5.78 -11.61 15.96
C GLN A 574 -6.52 -12.55 15.01
N ILE A 575 -6.79 -12.09 13.79
CA ILE A 575 -7.51 -12.88 12.79
C ILE A 575 -6.54 -13.42 11.73
N THR A 576 -6.64 -14.71 11.42
CA THR A 576 -5.96 -15.32 10.26
C THR A 576 -6.99 -15.75 9.24
N HIS A 577 -6.86 -15.21 8.03
CA HIS A 577 -7.80 -15.46 6.94
C HIS A 577 -7.14 -15.29 5.57
N SER A 578 -7.85 -15.70 4.51
CA SER A 578 -7.44 -15.44 3.14
C SER A 578 -8.42 -14.47 2.49
N LEU A 579 -7.91 -13.54 1.70
CA LEU A 579 -8.70 -12.55 0.96
C LEU A 579 -9.29 -13.12 -0.34
N GLY A 580 -8.77 -14.26 -0.83
CA GLY A 580 -9.22 -14.86 -2.08
C GLY A 580 -10.42 -15.81 -1.96
N GLY A 581 -10.69 -16.33 -0.75
CA GLY A 581 -11.76 -17.31 -0.52
C GLY A 581 -13.14 -16.69 -0.31
N GLY A 582 -14.17 -17.52 -0.18
CA GLY A 582 -15.53 -17.06 0.18
C GLY A 582 -15.70 -16.87 1.69
N THR A 583 -15.42 -17.92 2.47
CA THR A 583 -15.56 -17.90 3.93
C THR A 583 -14.53 -16.99 4.60
N GLY A 584 -13.24 -17.20 4.32
CA GLY A 584 -12.17 -16.44 4.95
C GLY A 584 -12.27 -14.94 4.68
N ALA A 585 -12.64 -14.58 3.45
CA ALA A 585 -12.71 -13.20 3.01
C ALA A 585 -14.05 -12.55 3.40
N GLY A 586 -15.18 -13.14 2.99
CA GLY A 586 -16.52 -12.60 3.26
C GLY A 586 -16.91 -12.64 4.73
N MET A 587 -16.95 -13.84 5.32
CA MET A 587 -17.30 -13.99 6.74
C MET A 587 -16.23 -13.41 7.66
N GLY A 588 -14.95 -13.51 7.27
CA GLY A 588 -13.86 -12.91 8.05
C GLY A 588 -13.97 -11.40 8.16
N THR A 589 -14.30 -10.70 7.08
CA THR A 589 -14.50 -9.24 7.10
C THR A 589 -15.76 -8.82 7.84
N LEU A 590 -16.85 -9.59 7.70
CA LEU A 590 -18.06 -9.38 8.51
C LEU A 590 -17.75 -9.50 10.01
N LEU A 591 -16.99 -10.52 10.40
CA LEU A 591 -16.59 -10.75 11.79
C LEU A 591 -15.71 -9.60 12.32
N ILE A 592 -14.80 -9.08 11.50
CA ILE A 592 -13.98 -7.90 11.87
C ILE A 592 -14.88 -6.71 12.17
N SER A 593 -15.84 -6.41 11.29
CA SER A 593 -16.78 -5.29 11.46
C SER A 593 -17.61 -5.45 12.74
N LYS A 594 -18.20 -6.64 12.97
CA LYS A 594 -18.98 -6.93 14.19
C LYS A 594 -18.16 -6.84 15.47
N ILE A 595 -16.93 -7.34 15.47
CA ILE A 595 -16.04 -7.23 16.63
C ILE A 595 -15.66 -5.76 16.87
N ARG A 596 -15.45 -4.96 15.81
CA ARG A 596 -15.13 -3.53 15.94
C ARG A 596 -16.31 -2.72 16.50
N GLU A 597 -17.54 -3.07 16.13
CA GLU A 597 -18.76 -2.48 16.71
C GLU A 597 -18.87 -2.76 18.22
N GLU A 598 -18.58 -3.99 18.66
CA GLU A 598 -18.73 -4.40 20.06
C GLU A 598 -17.52 -4.01 20.94
N PHE A 599 -16.32 -4.08 20.37
CA PHE A 599 -15.05 -3.82 21.06
C PHE A 599 -14.24 -2.72 20.35
N PRO A 600 -14.73 -1.45 20.32
CA PRO A 600 -14.07 -0.37 19.58
C PRO A 600 -12.69 0.00 20.13
N ASP A 601 -12.48 -0.14 21.45
CA ASP A 601 -11.22 0.21 22.12
C ASP A 601 -10.15 -0.88 22.06
N ARG A 602 -10.41 -2.00 21.37
CA ARG A 602 -9.50 -3.16 21.30
C ARG A 602 -8.79 -3.20 19.96
N MET A 603 -7.54 -3.66 19.97
CA MET A 603 -6.72 -3.69 18.76
C MET A 603 -7.12 -4.83 17.84
N MET A 604 -7.22 -4.56 16.55
CA MET A 604 -7.54 -5.54 15.53
C MET A 604 -6.33 -5.78 14.61
N ALA A 605 -5.70 -6.95 14.76
CA ALA A 605 -4.59 -7.38 13.92
C ALA A 605 -5.01 -8.52 12.99
N THR A 606 -4.75 -8.39 11.69
CA THR A 606 -5.09 -9.43 10.71
C THR A 606 -3.85 -9.96 10.00
N PHE A 607 -3.79 -11.28 9.83
CA PHE A 607 -2.84 -11.96 8.97
C PHE A 607 -3.60 -12.38 7.71
N SER A 608 -3.42 -11.57 6.67
CA SER A 608 -4.23 -11.62 5.45
C SER A 608 -3.43 -12.22 4.31
N VAL A 609 -3.85 -13.40 3.85
CA VAL A 609 -3.23 -14.05 2.69
C VAL A 609 -3.86 -13.52 1.41
N VAL A 610 -3.06 -12.81 0.63
CA VAL A 610 -3.44 -12.24 -0.67
C VAL A 610 -3.36 -13.34 -1.73
N PRO A 611 -4.40 -13.49 -2.57
CA PRO A 611 -4.41 -14.48 -3.63
C PRO A 611 -3.35 -14.23 -4.70
N SER A 612 -2.97 -15.31 -5.39
CA SER A 612 -2.08 -15.24 -6.55
C SER A 612 -2.51 -16.24 -7.63
N PRO A 613 -2.58 -15.82 -8.90
CA PRO A 613 -2.93 -16.69 -10.03
C PRO A 613 -1.88 -17.77 -10.32
N LYS A 614 -0.70 -17.73 -9.68
CA LYS A 614 0.31 -18.80 -9.79
C LYS A 614 0.01 -20.00 -8.89
N VAL A 615 -0.77 -19.79 -7.83
CA VAL A 615 -0.98 -20.75 -6.74
C VAL A 615 -2.41 -21.28 -6.73
N SER A 616 -3.38 -20.44 -7.13
CA SER A 616 -4.79 -20.81 -7.22
C SER A 616 -5.33 -20.68 -8.65
N ASP A 617 -6.15 -21.64 -9.04
CA ASP A 617 -6.85 -21.68 -10.33
C ASP A 617 -8.21 -20.96 -10.30
N THR A 618 -8.63 -20.47 -9.12
CA THR A 618 -9.93 -19.80 -8.95
C THR A 618 -9.92 -18.42 -9.60
N VAL A 619 -10.83 -18.21 -10.56
CA VAL A 619 -10.86 -16.96 -11.34
C VAL A 619 -11.46 -15.77 -10.59
N VAL A 620 -12.32 -16.01 -9.58
CA VAL A 620 -13.06 -14.95 -8.86
C VAL A 620 -12.31 -14.33 -7.68
N GLU A 621 -11.10 -14.79 -7.36
CA GLU A 621 -10.32 -14.30 -6.22
C GLU A 621 -10.07 -12.77 -6.21
N PRO A 622 -9.84 -12.11 -7.36
CA PRO A 622 -9.68 -10.65 -7.36
C PRO A 622 -10.94 -9.90 -6.87
N TYR A 623 -12.15 -10.42 -7.14
CA TYR A 623 -13.38 -9.84 -6.59
C TYR A 623 -13.40 -9.94 -5.07
N ASN A 624 -13.20 -11.14 -4.54
CA ASN A 624 -13.17 -11.39 -3.10
C ASN A 624 -12.11 -10.53 -2.40
N ALA A 625 -10.93 -10.39 -3.02
CA ALA A 625 -9.83 -9.64 -2.46
C ALA A 625 -10.10 -8.13 -2.43
N THR A 626 -10.61 -7.54 -3.52
CA THR A 626 -10.94 -6.10 -3.57
C THR A 626 -12.02 -5.74 -2.54
N LEU A 627 -13.09 -6.53 -2.47
CA LEU A 627 -14.15 -6.34 -1.48
C LEU A 627 -13.64 -6.47 -0.05
N SER A 628 -12.73 -7.42 0.20
CA SER A 628 -12.17 -7.62 1.53
C SER A 628 -11.19 -6.54 1.95
N VAL A 629 -10.37 -6.04 1.02
CA VAL A 629 -9.44 -4.94 1.28
C VAL A 629 -10.22 -3.68 1.65
N HIS A 630 -11.33 -3.38 0.95
CA HIS A 630 -12.21 -2.27 1.28
C HIS A 630 -12.65 -2.30 2.76
N GLN A 631 -13.08 -3.46 3.26
CA GLN A 631 -13.46 -3.64 4.67
C GLN A 631 -12.27 -3.56 5.64
N LEU A 632 -11.10 -4.07 5.25
CA LEU A 632 -9.89 -4.04 6.09
C LEU A 632 -9.35 -2.63 6.29
N VAL A 633 -9.44 -1.77 5.26
CA VAL A 633 -8.97 -0.37 5.33
C VAL A 633 -9.68 0.41 6.45
N GLU A 634 -10.96 0.10 6.71
CA GLU A 634 -11.76 0.85 7.68
C GLU A 634 -11.78 0.22 9.08
N HIS A 635 -11.72 -1.11 9.16
CA HIS A 635 -11.97 -1.82 10.41
C HIS A 635 -10.75 -2.49 11.04
N SER A 636 -9.63 -2.61 10.32
CA SER A 636 -8.40 -3.19 10.87
C SER A 636 -7.40 -2.11 11.29
N ASP A 637 -6.69 -2.35 12.39
CA ASP A 637 -5.65 -1.42 12.87
C ASP A 637 -4.26 -1.83 12.38
N GLU A 638 -4.04 -3.14 12.17
CA GLU A 638 -2.81 -3.71 11.63
C GLU A 638 -3.15 -4.85 10.66
N THR A 639 -2.64 -4.80 9.43
CA THR A 639 -2.81 -5.90 8.47
C THR A 639 -1.46 -6.37 7.95
N PHE A 640 -1.09 -7.59 8.30
CA PHE A 640 0.11 -8.26 7.80
C PHE A 640 -0.21 -8.95 6.47
N CYS A 641 0.28 -8.37 5.37
CA CYS A 641 0.07 -8.87 4.03
C CYS A 641 1.02 -10.03 3.72
N ILE A 642 0.43 -11.18 3.39
CA ILE A 642 1.15 -12.40 3.03
C ILE A 642 0.75 -12.78 1.61
N ASP A 643 1.69 -12.77 0.68
CA ASP A 643 1.43 -13.06 -0.73
C ASP A 643 1.84 -14.48 -1.07
N ASN A 644 0.88 -15.28 -1.52
CA ASN A 644 1.14 -16.64 -2.01
C ASN A 644 2.14 -16.67 -3.18
N GLU A 645 2.19 -15.61 -4.00
CA GLU A 645 3.17 -15.48 -5.08
C GLU A 645 4.60 -15.45 -4.54
N ALA A 646 4.83 -14.62 -3.52
CA ALA A 646 6.14 -14.44 -2.91
C ALA A 646 6.56 -15.71 -2.15
N LEU A 647 5.63 -16.33 -1.40
CA LEU A 647 5.89 -17.59 -0.71
C LEU A 647 6.31 -18.70 -1.68
N TYR A 648 5.60 -18.84 -2.80
CA TYR A 648 5.93 -19.83 -3.83
C TYR A 648 7.30 -19.57 -4.45
N ASP A 649 7.60 -18.31 -4.80
CA ASP A 649 8.89 -17.89 -5.34
C ASP A 649 10.04 -18.16 -4.34
N ILE A 650 9.84 -17.93 -3.03
CA ILE A 650 10.81 -18.24 -1.96
C ILE A 650 11.06 -19.75 -1.87
N CYS A 651 10.00 -20.55 -1.80
CA CYS A 651 10.12 -22.01 -1.72
C CYS A 651 10.87 -22.59 -2.92
N MET A 652 10.56 -22.12 -4.13
CA MET A 652 11.17 -22.62 -5.36
C MET A 652 12.61 -22.09 -5.56
N ARG A 653 12.81 -20.78 -5.42
CA ARG A 653 14.08 -20.12 -5.75
C ARG A 653 15.10 -20.19 -4.61
N THR A 654 14.67 -19.95 -3.38
CA THR A 654 15.54 -19.85 -2.20
C THR A 654 15.70 -21.18 -1.49
N LEU A 655 14.59 -21.86 -1.17
CA LEU A 655 14.63 -23.17 -0.49
C LEU A 655 14.96 -24.35 -1.43
N LYS A 656 14.91 -24.13 -2.76
CA LYS A 656 15.20 -25.13 -3.80
C LYS A 656 14.24 -26.32 -3.77
N LEU A 657 12.97 -26.09 -3.43
CA LEU A 657 11.93 -27.09 -3.53
C LEU A 657 11.40 -27.14 -4.97
N SER A 658 11.42 -28.31 -5.59
CA SER A 658 10.96 -28.49 -6.97
C SER A 658 9.44 -28.36 -7.11
N GLN A 659 8.69 -28.82 -6.10
CA GLN A 659 7.24 -28.71 -6.00
C GLN A 659 6.86 -28.28 -4.57
N PRO A 660 6.71 -26.97 -4.33
CA PRO A 660 6.23 -26.46 -3.04
C PRO A 660 4.81 -26.93 -2.75
N SER A 661 4.58 -27.49 -1.56
CA SER A 661 3.23 -27.82 -1.08
C SER A 661 2.68 -26.70 -0.19
N TYR A 662 1.35 -26.66 0.01
CA TYR A 662 0.76 -25.73 0.98
C TYR A 662 1.33 -25.89 2.40
N GLY A 663 1.77 -27.09 2.78
CA GLY A 663 2.47 -27.32 4.05
C GLY A 663 3.79 -26.55 4.16
N ASP A 664 4.52 -26.40 3.05
CA ASP A 664 5.77 -25.62 3.02
C ASP A 664 5.50 -24.11 3.10
N LEU A 665 4.46 -23.63 2.43
CA LEU A 665 3.99 -22.24 2.50
C LEU A 665 3.54 -21.91 3.94
N ASN A 666 2.70 -22.76 4.53
CA ASN A 666 2.20 -22.60 5.89
C ASN A 666 3.33 -22.62 6.92
N HIS A 667 4.41 -23.37 6.68
CA HIS A 667 5.59 -23.33 7.54
C HIS A 667 6.26 -21.95 7.55
N LEU A 668 6.43 -21.32 6.38
CA LEU A 668 6.98 -19.95 6.28
C LEU A 668 6.07 -18.94 6.98
N VAL A 669 4.76 -19.03 6.76
CA VAL A 669 3.79 -18.14 7.42
C VAL A 669 3.83 -18.31 8.94
N SER A 670 3.85 -19.54 9.43
CA SER A 670 3.92 -19.82 10.88
C SER A 670 5.20 -19.26 11.52
N ALA A 671 6.34 -19.28 10.80
CA ALA A 671 7.60 -18.71 11.27
C ALA A 671 7.53 -17.18 11.39
N VAL A 672 6.90 -16.51 10.41
CA VAL A 672 6.68 -15.05 10.44
C VAL A 672 5.73 -14.68 11.56
N MET A 673 4.57 -15.35 11.68
CA MET A 673 3.61 -15.10 12.74
C MET A 673 4.22 -15.30 14.13
N SER A 674 5.02 -16.37 14.31
CA SER A 674 5.78 -16.59 15.54
C SER A 674 6.76 -15.43 15.79
N GLY A 675 7.46 -14.97 14.75
CA GLY A 675 8.38 -13.84 14.80
C GLY A 675 7.72 -12.53 15.25
N VAL A 676 6.64 -12.12 14.60
CA VAL A 676 5.89 -10.89 14.91
C VAL A 676 5.34 -10.92 16.34
N THR A 677 4.80 -12.06 16.76
CA THR A 677 4.21 -12.22 18.11
C THR A 677 5.25 -12.46 19.22
N THR A 678 6.54 -12.48 18.90
CA THR A 678 7.60 -12.76 19.87
C THR A 678 7.64 -11.71 21.00
N CYS A 679 7.49 -10.42 20.67
CA CYS A 679 7.52 -9.34 21.67
C CYS A 679 6.34 -9.38 22.66
N LEU A 680 5.27 -10.08 22.28
CA LEU A 680 4.07 -10.27 23.10
C LEU A 680 4.27 -11.48 24.03
N ARG A 681 4.77 -12.59 23.47
CA ARG A 681 4.89 -13.91 24.13
C ARG A 681 6.07 -14.06 25.06
N PHE A 682 7.13 -13.29 24.87
CA PHE A 682 8.33 -13.35 25.70
C PHE A 682 8.64 -11.97 26.28
N PRO A 683 9.21 -11.91 27.49
CA PRO A 683 9.65 -10.64 28.06
C PRO A 683 10.76 -10.05 27.19
N GLY A 684 10.53 -8.83 26.69
CA GLY A 684 11.46 -8.06 25.86
C GLY A 684 11.41 -6.57 26.24
N GLN A 685 12.50 -5.85 25.98
CA GLN A 685 12.66 -4.44 26.39
C GLN A 685 11.80 -3.45 25.56
N LEU A 686 11.44 -3.79 24.31
CA LEU A 686 10.73 -2.90 23.38
C LEU A 686 9.47 -3.56 22.80
N ASN A 687 8.40 -2.78 22.57
CA ASN A 687 7.12 -3.19 21.96
C ASN A 687 6.40 -4.35 22.68
N SER A 688 6.15 -4.18 23.99
CA SER A 688 5.50 -5.19 24.85
C SER A 688 3.99 -5.37 24.65
N ASP A 689 3.36 -4.64 23.73
CA ASP A 689 1.91 -4.62 23.51
C ASP A 689 1.60 -4.37 22.02
N LEU A 690 0.53 -4.98 21.51
CA LEU A 690 -0.02 -4.73 20.18
C LEU A 690 -0.28 -3.24 19.96
N ARG A 691 -0.84 -2.54 20.94
CA ARG A 691 -1.12 -1.10 20.80
C ARG A 691 0.15 -0.26 20.60
N LYS A 692 1.24 -0.63 21.28
CA LYS A 692 2.52 0.07 21.14
C LYS A 692 3.17 -0.22 19.78
N LEU A 693 3.00 -1.44 19.27
CA LEU A 693 3.43 -1.79 17.91
C LEU A 693 2.69 -0.94 16.87
N ALA A 694 1.36 -0.83 17.00
CA ALA A 694 0.52 -0.07 16.07
C ALA A 694 0.92 1.41 16.02
N VAL A 695 1.04 2.06 17.19
CA VAL A 695 1.44 3.48 17.29
C VAL A 695 2.78 3.77 16.63
N ASN A 696 3.72 2.82 16.71
CA ASN A 696 5.05 2.98 16.14
C ASN A 696 5.12 2.67 14.64
N MET A 697 4.23 1.82 14.15
CA MET A 697 4.27 1.31 12.77
C MET A 697 3.28 2.02 11.84
N VAL A 698 2.21 2.59 12.36
CA VAL A 698 1.12 3.20 11.59
C VAL A 698 1.15 4.71 11.76
N PRO A 699 1.82 5.46 10.86
CA PRO A 699 1.80 6.92 10.91
C PRO A 699 0.45 7.50 10.48
N PHE A 700 -0.28 6.79 9.61
CA PHE A 700 -1.59 7.22 9.10
C PHE A 700 -2.59 6.07 9.20
N PRO A 701 -3.82 6.31 9.68
CA PRO A 701 -4.79 5.25 9.98
C PRO A 701 -5.08 4.29 8.81
N ARG A 702 -5.17 4.77 7.56
CA ARG A 702 -5.44 3.94 6.38
C ARG A 702 -4.21 3.14 5.90
N LEU A 703 -3.00 3.58 6.24
CA LEU A 703 -1.75 2.98 5.77
C LEU A 703 -1.18 1.99 6.81
N HIS A 704 -1.98 0.99 7.15
CA HIS A 704 -1.65 -0.04 8.13
C HIS A 704 -1.34 -1.42 7.52
N PHE A 705 -1.07 -1.47 6.21
CA PHE A 705 -0.68 -2.70 5.52
C PHE A 705 0.83 -2.91 5.58
N PHE A 706 1.25 -4.00 6.22
CA PHE A 706 2.65 -4.32 6.44
C PHE A 706 3.17 -5.41 5.51
N MET A 707 4.38 -5.17 5.00
CA MET A 707 5.19 -6.19 4.36
C MET A 707 5.98 -6.94 5.43
N VAL A 708 5.91 -8.26 5.41
CA VAL A 708 6.62 -9.12 6.36
C VAL A 708 7.76 -9.87 5.70
N GLY A 709 8.83 -10.11 6.44
CA GLY A 709 9.99 -10.87 6.00
C GLY A 709 10.54 -11.75 7.11
N PHE A 710 11.21 -12.83 6.74
CA PHE A 710 11.84 -13.73 7.71
C PHE A 710 13.26 -14.07 7.26
N ALA A 711 14.19 -14.11 8.20
CA ALA A 711 15.54 -14.61 7.99
C ALA A 711 15.98 -15.44 9.21
N PRO A 712 16.79 -16.50 9.02
CA PRO A 712 17.39 -16.93 7.77
C PRO A 712 16.46 -17.83 6.94
N LEU A 713 16.45 -17.62 5.62
CA LEU A 713 15.82 -18.55 4.67
C LEU A 713 16.93 -19.40 4.04
N THR A 714 17.09 -20.63 4.54
CA THR A 714 18.13 -21.54 4.06
C THR A 714 17.53 -22.89 3.72
N SER A 715 17.99 -23.48 2.61
CA SER A 715 17.58 -24.84 2.24
C SER A 715 18.11 -25.86 3.24
N ARG A 716 17.42 -26.99 3.38
CA ARG A 716 17.80 -28.08 4.30
C ARG A 716 19.25 -28.55 4.10
N GLY A 717 19.76 -28.51 2.87
CA GLY A 717 21.15 -28.88 2.54
C GLY A 717 22.19 -27.80 2.82
N ALA A 718 21.82 -26.52 2.79
CA ALA A 718 22.72 -25.40 3.03
C ALA A 718 22.80 -24.99 4.52
N TYR A 719 21.84 -25.41 5.34
CA TYR A 719 21.72 -25.06 6.74
C TYR A 719 23.00 -25.35 7.55
N SER A 720 23.65 -26.49 7.31
CA SER A 720 24.86 -26.90 8.04
C SER A 720 26.13 -26.14 7.64
N PHE A 721 26.14 -25.49 6.47
CA PHE A 721 27.34 -24.84 5.92
C PHE A 721 27.33 -23.32 6.08
N ARG A 722 26.19 -22.73 6.47
CA ARG A 722 26.01 -21.28 6.57
C ARG A 722 26.01 -20.85 8.03
N ALA A 723 27.04 -20.11 8.44
CA ALA A 723 27.12 -19.53 9.77
C ALA A 723 26.24 -18.28 9.83
N VAL A 724 25.04 -18.41 10.40
CA VAL A 724 24.12 -17.28 10.60
C VAL A 724 24.77 -16.28 11.56
N THR A 725 24.92 -15.02 11.12
CA THR A 725 25.45 -13.89 11.92
C THR A 725 24.51 -12.69 11.85
N VAL A 726 24.63 -11.73 12.78
CA VAL A 726 23.77 -10.53 12.80
C VAL A 726 23.87 -9.70 11.49
N PRO A 727 25.06 -9.44 10.93
CA PRO A 727 25.16 -8.74 9.63
C PRO A 727 24.49 -9.51 8.49
N GLU A 728 24.63 -10.83 8.47
CA GLU A 728 24.01 -11.67 7.44
C GLU A 728 22.48 -11.72 7.55
N LEU A 729 21.95 -11.79 8.78
CA LEU A 729 20.52 -11.69 9.05
C LEU A 729 19.99 -10.34 8.58
N THR A 730 20.68 -9.26 8.93
CA THR A 730 20.30 -7.90 8.54
C THR A 730 20.32 -7.74 7.01
N GLN A 731 21.34 -8.26 6.33
CA GLN A 731 21.42 -8.22 4.87
C GLN A 731 20.30 -9.03 4.20
N GLN A 732 20.00 -10.22 4.71
CA GLN A 732 18.90 -11.04 4.20
C GLN A 732 17.54 -10.39 4.45
N MET A 733 17.39 -9.70 5.57
CA MET A 733 16.16 -9.00 5.92
C MET A 733 15.78 -7.92 4.92
N TYR A 734 16.78 -7.22 4.37
CA TYR A 734 16.60 -6.21 3.32
C TYR A 734 16.87 -6.77 1.90
N ASP A 735 16.75 -8.08 1.67
CA ASP A 735 16.75 -8.65 0.32
C ASP A 735 15.29 -8.74 -0.18
N PRO A 736 14.95 -8.15 -1.35
CA PRO A 736 13.60 -8.26 -1.90
C PRO A 736 13.12 -9.71 -2.07
N LYS A 737 14.06 -10.66 -2.22
CA LYS A 737 13.74 -12.09 -2.37
C LYS A 737 13.24 -12.76 -1.09
N ASN A 738 13.43 -12.13 0.06
CA ASN A 738 13.04 -12.67 1.37
C ASN A 738 11.78 -12.00 1.92
N MET A 739 11.20 -11.05 1.17
CA MET A 739 9.91 -10.46 1.47
C MET A 739 8.80 -11.45 1.13
N MET A 740 7.83 -11.58 2.03
CA MET A 740 6.67 -12.44 1.87
C MET A 740 5.51 -11.74 1.14
N ALA A 741 5.69 -10.49 0.72
CA ALA A 741 4.82 -9.77 -0.18
C ALA A 741 5.56 -9.57 -1.51
N ALA A 742 4.93 -9.86 -2.66
CA ALA A 742 5.60 -9.72 -3.96
C ALA A 742 5.60 -8.26 -4.43
N SER A 743 6.33 -7.43 -3.69
CA SER A 743 6.58 -6.03 -4.02
C SER A 743 8.07 -5.76 -3.85
N ASP A 744 8.66 -5.00 -4.77
CA ASP A 744 10.06 -4.60 -4.64
C ASP A 744 10.12 -3.32 -3.80
N PHE A 745 10.63 -3.42 -2.57
CA PHE A 745 10.75 -2.26 -1.69
C PHE A 745 11.58 -1.11 -2.28
N ARG A 746 12.43 -1.40 -3.28
CA ARG A 746 13.25 -0.39 -3.97
C ARG A 746 12.43 0.54 -4.87
N ASN A 747 11.22 0.12 -5.24
CA ASN A 747 10.28 0.94 -6.02
C ASN A 747 9.47 1.89 -5.13
N GLY A 748 9.67 1.85 -3.81
CA GLY A 748 9.03 2.75 -2.85
C GLY A 748 9.98 3.22 -1.75
N ARG A 749 9.39 3.78 -0.70
CA ARG A 749 10.10 4.20 0.52
C ARG A 749 9.46 3.54 1.74
N TYR A 750 10.26 3.25 2.75
CA TYR A 750 9.79 2.81 4.04
C TYR A 750 9.31 4.00 4.85
N LEU A 751 8.04 3.96 5.24
CA LEU A 751 7.45 4.88 6.22
C LEU A 751 8.02 4.52 7.59
N THR A 752 7.83 3.27 8.01
CA THR A 752 8.31 2.72 9.28
C THR A 752 8.81 1.29 9.09
N CYS A 753 9.73 0.84 9.93
CA CYS A 753 10.25 -0.52 9.93
C CYS A 753 10.43 -1.03 11.35
N SER A 754 10.17 -2.31 11.58
CA SER A 754 10.49 -3.02 12.80
C SER A 754 11.26 -4.29 12.49
N ALA A 755 12.39 -4.46 13.15
CA ALA A 755 13.25 -5.64 13.04
C ALA A 755 13.30 -6.36 14.38
N LEU A 756 12.73 -7.56 14.43
CA LEU A 756 12.66 -8.40 15.61
C LEU A 756 13.74 -9.47 15.53
N PHE A 757 14.82 -9.30 16.29
CA PHE A 757 15.91 -10.26 16.39
C PHE A 757 15.66 -11.24 17.54
N ARG A 758 15.86 -12.53 17.27
CA ARG A 758 15.68 -13.62 18.24
C ARG A 758 16.97 -14.41 18.40
N GLY A 759 17.25 -14.80 19.65
CA GLY A 759 18.41 -15.58 20.05
C GLY A 759 19.44 -14.78 20.83
N LYS A 760 20.59 -15.40 21.10
CA LYS A 760 21.69 -14.76 21.84
C LYS A 760 22.48 -13.85 20.90
N VAL A 761 22.07 -12.59 20.81
CA VAL A 761 22.72 -11.56 19.99
C VAL A 761 23.12 -10.34 20.83
N SER A 762 24.16 -9.64 20.40
CA SER A 762 24.61 -8.40 21.04
C SER A 762 23.75 -7.22 20.55
N MET A 763 23.14 -6.47 21.47
CA MET A 763 22.33 -5.28 21.13
C MET A 763 23.13 -4.27 20.32
N LYS A 764 24.36 -3.99 20.74
CA LYS A 764 25.25 -3.06 20.04
C LYS A 764 25.49 -3.46 18.59
N GLU A 765 25.73 -4.75 18.34
CA GLU A 765 25.97 -5.23 16.98
C GLU A 765 24.72 -5.09 16.11
N VAL A 766 23.54 -5.38 16.66
CA VAL A 766 22.26 -5.21 15.95
C VAL A 766 22.03 -3.74 15.59
N GLU A 767 22.17 -2.82 16.55
CA GLU A 767 21.99 -1.38 16.32
C GLU A 767 23.01 -0.83 15.32
N ASP A 768 24.28 -1.22 15.42
CA ASP A 768 25.33 -0.82 14.49
C ASP A 768 25.02 -1.30 13.06
N GLN A 769 24.53 -2.54 12.88
CA GLN A 769 24.14 -3.05 11.57
C GLN A 769 22.90 -2.36 11.01
N MET A 770 21.89 -2.10 11.83
CA MET A 770 20.67 -1.42 11.39
C MET A 770 20.95 0.03 10.99
N ARG A 771 21.78 0.73 11.76
CA ARG A 771 22.25 2.08 11.41
C ARG A 771 23.06 2.08 10.11
N ASN A 772 23.95 1.10 9.93
CA ASN A 772 24.73 0.95 8.70
C ASN A 772 23.83 0.73 7.47
N VAL A 773 22.74 -0.04 7.59
CA VAL A 773 21.77 -0.20 6.50
C VAL A 773 21.06 1.12 6.22
N GLN A 774 20.55 1.81 7.24
CA GLN A 774 19.89 3.11 7.06
C GLN A 774 20.80 4.13 6.38
N SER A 775 22.05 4.26 6.83
CA SER A 775 23.00 5.20 6.25
C SER A 775 23.36 4.88 4.79
N LYS A 776 23.42 3.58 4.42
CA LYS A 776 23.69 3.17 3.03
C LYS A 776 22.50 3.34 2.11
N ASN A 777 21.30 3.21 2.65
CA ASN A 777 20.05 3.11 1.92
C ASN A 777 19.10 4.27 2.26
N SER A 778 19.63 5.43 2.66
CA SER A 778 18.83 6.56 3.18
C SER A 778 17.73 7.00 2.21
N SER A 779 17.97 6.92 0.90
CA SER A 779 16.98 7.24 -0.14
C SER A 779 15.71 6.38 -0.10
N TYR A 780 15.79 5.17 0.45
CA TYR A 780 14.67 4.25 0.57
C TYR A 780 13.92 4.41 1.91
N PHE A 781 14.41 5.25 2.81
CA PHE A 781 13.70 5.62 4.03
C PHE A 781 13.12 7.02 3.83
N VAL A 782 11.95 7.24 4.41
CA VAL A 782 11.34 8.56 4.43
C VAL A 782 12.11 9.47 5.39
N GLU A 783 12.44 10.68 4.92
CA GLU A 783 13.26 11.63 5.68
C GLU A 783 12.46 12.41 6.73
N TRP A 784 11.16 12.64 6.49
CA TRP A 784 10.30 13.42 7.38
C TRP A 784 9.82 12.65 8.63
N ILE A 785 10.06 11.33 8.69
CA ILE A 785 9.91 10.54 9.92
C ILE A 785 11.31 10.25 10.46
N PRO A 786 11.81 11.02 11.45
CA PRO A 786 13.09 10.71 12.06
C PRO A 786 13.02 9.37 12.82
N ASN A 787 14.12 8.62 12.82
CA ASN A 787 14.25 7.35 13.57
C ASN A 787 13.12 6.34 13.30
N ASN A 788 12.72 6.18 12.04
CA ASN A 788 11.61 5.32 11.63
C ASN A 788 11.87 3.80 11.67
N VAL A 789 13.04 3.38 12.14
CA VAL A 789 13.41 1.97 12.24
C VAL A 789 13.54 1.56 13.70
N GLN A 790 12.71 0.63 14.11
CA GLN A 790 12.73 0.04 15.44
C GLN A 790 13.40 -1.33 15.43
N THR A 791 14.10 -1.63 16.51
CA THR A 791 14.73 -2.92 16.75
C THR A 791 14.21 -3.51 18.05
N ALA A 792 13.75 -4.75 18.00
CA ALA A 792 13.35 -5.49 19.19
C ALA A 792 14.24 -6.74 19.34
N LEU A 793 14.53 -7.08 20.59
CA LEU A 793 15.39 -8.22 20.93
C LEU A 793 14.68 -9.21 21.82
N CYS A 794 14.74 -10.49 21.46
CA CYS A 794 14.31 -11.60 22.29
C CYS A 794 15.44 -12.60 22.47
N SER A 795 15.74 -12.99 23.71
CA SER A 795 16.80 -13.95 24.03
C SER A 795 16.46 -15.38 23.61
N ILE A 796 15.18 -15.71 23.46
CA ILE A 796 14.69 -17.04 23.09
C ILE A 796 14.63 -17.17 21.56
N PRO A 797 15.46 -18.05 20.96
CA PRO A 797 15.40 -18.32 19.53
C PRO A 797 14.22 -19.24 19.17
N PRO A 798 13.76 -19.22 17.91
CA PRO A 798 12.74 -20.17 17.44
C PRO A 798 13.29 -21.60 17.37
N ARG A 799 12.37 -22.57 17.35
CA ARG A 799 12.71 -24.00 17.34
C ARG A 799 13.55 -24.37 16.12
N GLY A 800 14.71 -25.00 16.36
CA GLY A 800 15.60 -25.50 15.31
C GLY A 800 16.59 -24.49 14.77
N LEU A 801 16.49 -23.21 15.15
CA LEU A 801 17.42 -22.14 14.78
C LEU A 801 18.13 -21.59 16.02
N LYS A 802 19.38 -21.14 15.87
CA LYS A 802 20.11 -20.46 16.96
C LYS A 802 19.81 -18.97 17.03
N MET A 803 19.57 -18.37 15.86
CA MET A 803 19.25 -16.95 15.69
C MET A 803 18.31 -16.79 14.50
N SER A 804 17.41 -15.82 14.58
CA SER A 804 16.54 -15.41 13.48
C SER A 804 16.26 -13.92 13.57
N SER A 805 15.81 -13.34 12.46
CA SER A 805 15.22 -12.01 12.42
C SER A 805 13.89 -12.05 11.68
N THR A 806 12.94 -11.27 12.17
CA THR A 806 11.65 -11.05 11.51
C THR A 806 11.52 -9.58 11.20
N PHE A 807 11.11 -9.28 9.99
CA PHE A 807 10.93 -7.93 9.48
C PHE A 807 9.46 -7.62 9.36
N VAL A 808 9.09 -6.44 9.81
CA VAL A 808 7.80 -5.82 9.53
C VAL A 808 8.10 -4.44 8.98
N GLY A 809 7.75 -4.19 7.72
CA GLY A 809 7.97 -2.91 7.06
C GLY A 809 6.66 -2.32 6.60
N ASN A 810 6.40 -1.07 6.97
CA ASN A 810 5.38 -0.26 6.32
C ASN A 810 6.06 0.48 5.15
N SER A 811 5.83 0.01 3.94
CA SER A 811 6.46 0.55 2.73
C SER A 811 5.41 0.95 1.71
N THR A 812 5.65 2.09 1.04
CA THR A 812 4.81 2.54 -0.06
C THR A 812 4.83 1.60 -1.26
N SER A 813 5.81 0.67 -1.35
CA SER A 813 5.85 -0.34 -2.42
C SER A 813 4.69 -1.34 -2.36
N ILE A 814 3.99 -1.45 -1.21
CA ILE A 814 2.83 -2.34 -1.08
C ILE A 814 1.72 -2.00 -2.08
N GLN A 815 1.70 -0.78 -2.61
CA GLN A 815 0.80 -0.38 -3.69
C GLN A 815 0.90 -1.27 -4.94
N GLU A 816 2.04 -1.93 -5.21
CA GLU A 816 2.18 -2.87 -6.33
C GLU A 816 1.28 -4.09 -6.16
N LEU A 817 1.10 -4.54 -4.91
CA LEU A 817 0.21 -5.64 -4.56
C LEU A 817 -1.25 -5.27 -4.87
N PHE A 818 -1.67 -4.08 -4.43
CA PHE A 818 -3.02 -3.57 -4.65
C PHE A 818 -3.28 -3.26 -6.13
N LYS A 819 -2.33 -2.65 -6.85
CA LYS A 819 -2.40 -2.43 -8.30
C LYS A 819 -2.57 -3.75 -9.06
N ARG A 820 -1.86 -4.80 -8.67
CA ARG A 820 -1.98 -6.13 -9.30
C ARG A 820 -3.38 -6.73 -9.12
N VAL A 821 -3.92 -6.67 -7.91
CA VAL A 821 -5.28 -7.14 -7.61
C VAL A 821 -6.31 -6.27 -8.35
N GLY A 822 -6.14 -4.96 -8.34
CA GLY A 822 -6.96 -3.99 -9.06
C GLY A 822 -7.01 -4.21 -10.57
N ASP A 823 -5.86 -4.37 -11.23
CA ASP A 823 -5.82 -4.62 -12.67
C ASP A 823 -6.58 -5.90 -13.06
N GLN A 824 -6.50 -6.94 -12.22
CA GLN A 824 -7.23 -8.21 -12.43
C GLN A 824 -8.73 -8.02 -12.19
N PHE A 825 -9.10 -7.30 -11.12
CA PHE A 825 -10.47 -6.93 -10.82
C PHE A 825 -11.09 -6.15 -11.97
N THR A 826 -10.46 -5.05 -12.41
CA THR A 826 -10.95 -4.19 -13.49
C THR A 826 -11.11 -4.97 -14.79
N ALA A 827 -10.18 -5.88 -15.11
CA ALA A 827 -10.26 -6.72 -16.30
C ALA A 827 -11.47 -7.67 -16.29
N MET A 828 -11.86 -8.19 -15.13
CA MET A 828 -13.06 -9.02 -14.96
C MET A 828 -14.34 -8.17 -14.91
N PHE A 829 -14.32 -7.08 -14.15
CA PHE A 829 -15.48 -6.21 -13.92
C PHE A 829 -15.94 -5.52 -15.19
N ARG A 830 -15.01 -5.07 -16.06
CA ARG A 830 -15.35 -4.55 -17.39
C ARG A 830 -16.11 -5.54 -18.28
N ARG A 831 -15.94 -6.84 -18.05
CA ARG A 831 -16.65 -7.91 -18.79
C ARG A 831 -17.87 -8.41 -18.04
N LYS A 832 -18.12 -7.92 -16.82
CA LYS A 832 -19.14 -8.41 -15.89
C LYS A 832 -19.11 -9.94 -15.72
N ALA A 833 -17.91 -10.54 -15.76
CA ALA A 833 -17.75 -11.97 -15.64
C ALA A 833 -18.06 -12.41 -14.20
N PHE A 834 -18.83 -13.49 -14.03
CA PHE A 834 -19.21 -14.05 -12.72
C PHE A 834 -19.96 -13.11 -11.76
N LEU A 835 -20.33 -11.90 -12.19
CA LEU A 835 -21.00 -10.90 -11.35
C LEU A 835 -22.35 -11.38 -10.80
N HIS A 836 -23.08 -12.19 -11.58
CA HIS A 836 -24.37 -12.79 -11.18
C HIS A 836 -24.28 -13.69 -9.95
N TRP A 837 -23.11 -14.23 -9.60
CA TRP A 837 -22.93 -14.99 -8.36
C TRP A 837 -22.99 -14.10 -7.13
N TYR A 838 -22.59 -12.84 -7.24
CA TYR A 838 -22.59 -11.89 -6.14
C TYR A 838 -23.92 -11.16 -6.06
N THR A 839 -24.44 -10.68 -7.20
CA THR A 839 -25.74 -10.00 -7.25
C THR A 839 -26.91 -10.94 -6.95
N GLY A 840 -26.75 -12.24 -7.21
CA GLY A 840 -27.71 -13.27 -6.81
C GLY A 840 -27.87 -13.43 -5.30
N GLU A 841 -26.87 -13.02 -4.52
CA GLU A 841 -26.87 -13.05 -3.04
C GLU A 841 -27.32 -11.71 -2.42
N GLY A 842 -27.75 -10.75 -3.26
CA GLY A 842 -28.29 -9.45 -2.81
C GLY A 842 -27.33 -8.27 -2.88
N MET A 843 -26.12 -8.46 -3.41
CA MET A 843 -25.12 -7.39 -3.55
C MET A 843 -25.42 -6.49 -4.77
N ASP A 844 -25.22 -5.18 -4.65
CA ASP A 844 -25.35 -4.25 -5.79
C ASP A 844 -24.04 -4.13 -6.58
N GLU A 845 -24.13 -3.87 -7.90
CA GLU A 845 -22.96 -3.55 -8.74
C GLU A 845 -22.27 -2.26 -8.27
N MET A 846 -22.98 -1.36 -7.58
CA MET A 846 -22.42 -0.13 -7.01
C MET A 846 -21.36 -0.44 -5.94
N GLU A 847 -21.58 -1.45 -5.09
CA GLU A 847 -20.62 -1.86 -4.04
C GLU A 847 -19.26 -2.30 -4.64
N PHE A 848 -19.28 -2.94 -5.82
CA PHE A 848 -18.04 -3.28 -6.53
C PHE A 848 -17.28 -2.03 -6.98
N THR A 849 -18.00 -1.01 -7.43
CA THR A 849 -17.41 0.24 -7.90
C THR A 849 -16.85 1.05 -6.74
N GLU A 850 -17.55 1.06 -5.59
CA GLU A 850 -17.07 1.68 -4.35
C GLU A 850 -15.81 1.01 -3.82
N ALA A 851 -15.78 -0.33 -3.81
CA ALA A 851 -14.60 -1.08 -3.40
C ALA A 851 -13.40 -0.84 -4.35
N GLU A 852 -13.64 -0.78 -5.66
CA GLU A 852 -12.60 -0.44 -6.64
C GLU A 852 -12.08 0.99 -6.42
N SER A 853 -12.97 1.95 -6.19
CA SER A 853 -12.60 3.35 -5.91
C SER A 853 -11.76 3.45 -4.64
N ASN A 854 -12.22 2.86 -3.53
CA ASN A 854 -11.49 2.91 -2.25
C ASN A 854 -10.09 2.27 -2.37
N MET A 855 -9.97 1.17 -3.10
CA MET A 855 -8.67 0.54 -3.37
C MET A 855 -7.75 1.44 -4.21
N ASN A 856 -8.29 2.14 -5.21
CA ASN A 856 -7.53 3.11 -6.01
C ASN A 856 -7.13 4.34 -5.20
N ASP A 857 -7.98 4.80 -4.29
CA ASP A 857 -7.69 5.90 -3.37
C ASP A 857 -6.55 5.51 -2.43
N LEU A 858 -6.59 4.31 -1.84
CA LEU A 858 -5.49 3.77 -1.02
C LEU A 858 -4.17 3.72 -1.79
N VAL A 859 -4.20 3.28 -3.04
CA VAL A 859 -3.02 3.27 -3.92
C VAL A 859 -2.50 4.68 -4.17
N SER A 860 -3.40 5.66 -4.35
CA SER A 860 -3.06 7.05 -4.57
C SER A 860 -2.45 7.70 -3.32
N GLU A 861 -2.96 7.37 -2.12
CA GLU A 861 -2.36 7.80 -0.85
C GLU A 861 -0.94 7.27 -0.69
N TYR A 862 -0.70 5.98 -0.95
CA TYR A 862 0.66 5.42 -0.94
C TYR A 862 1.59 6.13 -1.93
N GLN A 863 1.09 6.49 -3.12
CA GLN A 863 1.87 7.22 -4.12
C GLN A 863 2.18 8.65 -3.65
N GLN A 864 1.23 9.35 -3.04
CA GLN A 864 1.42 10.70 -2.51
C GLN A 864 2.56 10.74 -1.48
N TYR A 865 2.56 9.83 -0.50
CA TYR A 865 3.62 9.79 0.52
C TYR A 865 4.96 9.25 0.01
N GLN A 866 4.95 8.52 -1.11
CA GLN A 866 6.18 8.08 -1.76
C GLN A 866 6.93 9.25 -2.42
N ASP A 867 6.17 10.17 -3.03
CA ASP A 867 6.71 11.31 -3.76
C ASP A 867 6.96 12.53 -2.85
N ALA A 868 6.32 12.57 -1.67
CA ALA A 868 6.53 13.62 -0.66
C ALA A 868 8.02 13.75 -0.27
N SER A 869 8.54 14.98 -0.37
CA SER A 869 9.92 15.32 0.00
C SER A 869 9.95 16.56 0.89
N ILE A 870 10.95 16.67 1.78
CA ILE A 870 11.11 17.81 2.69
C ILE A 870 11.32 19.12 1.92
N SER A 871 11.98 19.06 0.75
CA SER A 871 12.29 20.24 -0.07
C SER A 871 11.07 20.92 -0.68
N GLU A 872 9.97 20.20 -0.92
CA GLU A 872 8.75 20.83 -1.46
C GLU A 872 8.08 21.76 -0.45
N GLY A 873 8.27 21.53 0.86
CA GLY A 873 7.84 22.46 1.91
C GLY A 873 8.75 23.68 2.01
N GLU A 874 10.07 23.48 2.08
CA GLU A 874 11.04 24.58 2.23
C GLU A 874 11.15 25.49 0.99
N GLU A 875 11.02 24.95 -0.24
CA GLU A 875 11.03 25.77 -1.45
C GLU A 875 9.75 26.60 -1.61
N GLU A 876 8.59 26.14 -1.12
CA GLU A 876 7.36 26.95 -1.08
C GLU A 876 7.51 28.12 -0.10
N TYR A 877 8.09 27.89 1.09
CA TYR A 877 8.39 28.97 2.05
C TYR A 877 9.45 29.95 1.51
N ALA A 878 10.47 29.49 0.79
CA ALA A 878 11.48 30.35 0.20
C ALA A 878 10.99 31.13 -1.04
N GLU A 879 10.11 30.54 -1.87
CA GLU A 879 9.47 31.26 -2.98
C GLU A 879 8.44 32.28 -2.46
N GLU A 880 7.73 32.00 -1.35
CA GLU A 880 6.87 32.99 -0.66
C GLU A 880 7.69 34.12 0.00
N GLU A 881 8.82 33.85 0.66
CA GLU A 881 9.70 34.89 1.22
C GLU A 881 10.32 35.79 0.15
N VAL A 882 10.68 35.24 -1.01
CA VAL A 882 11.25 36.04 -2.13
C VAL A 882 10.15 36.88 -2.80
N LEU A 883 8.92 36.40 -2.88
CA LEU A 883 7.78 37.17 -3.39
C LEU A 883 7.33 38.26 -2.42
N GLU A 884 7.38 38.03 -1.10
CA GLU A 884 7.12 39.06 -0.07
C GLU A 884 8.26 40.08 0.05
N ALA A 885 9.48 39.75 -0.38
CA ALA A 885 10.62 40.68 -0.41
C ALA A 885 10.71 41.52 -1.70
N GLU A 886 10.02 41.12 -2.77
CA GLU A 886 9.96 41.85 -4.05
C GLU A 886 8.71 42.75 -4.20
N GLU A 887 7.69 42.62 -3.34
CA GLU A 887 6.57 43.59 -3.17
C GLU A 887 6.85 44.63 -2.06
#